data_AF-I1CBA1-F1
#
_entry.id   AF-I1CBA1-F1
#
_cell.length_a   1.000
_cell.length_b   1.000
_cell.length_c   1.000
_cell.angle_alpha   90.00
_cell.angle_beta   90.00
_cell.angle_gamma   90.00
#
_symmetry.space_group_name_H-M   'P 1'
#
loop_
_entity.id
_entity.type
_entity.pdbx_description
1 polymer ?
#
loop_
_entity_poly.entity_id
_entity_poly.type
_entity_poly.pdbx_seq_one_letter_code
_entity_poly.pdbx_strand_id
1 'polypeptide(L)'
;MSQTDERFLYVSSLCEQLYNPKSSSEGEQAQRMLENSFPTFSDSTSHSDNPPPFGIRTPTDTANALRIILENSPSPYVQTFALSRLKQLVLAQFTLFERETKIQLRTFLLEYAFVHYDLQPFVINQLASVLALLTRFGYLDHEEYQQIYKDMTQFLQASAEHRIIGLQILSVIIQDMNSASVPKYAAKFRKAAAGVRDTQLYDIFKNAFELLKSLITRSIPFDLAEQEDRTKDATLDLLLKCLSYDFAGTTIDEAGEDTGTIQIPASWRSTIERDDFVSTFFNAYNEFQQASHAKRVLDCLVQVVAIRKGVFSGEEERTKFITSIMQGIRDTILSLRHVEDEECYQAFCRLIQRFRAAAPLNDLADMPGYVEWIELVATFSQNAFRTGHCFHLLKFWSRIVEGMTYFQQLGEVTVKKLQEITEGLVRTFMATRIAAAGGVSELWEEDPLEDEDHLIETLGMLGLIARCRYVQSCAALIEMFDPVVAEYQVFISQASMAGVVNENVKEAIDVYETKFAWFIYFMAVFVGNRPAYLSSDECDAADGELITKAIQLMETNQTLAQENPAFLNKKMDSALIYLFSQYRKSYIGESNAKEVYKKPNEVFGIEDQSDMLNLIMPSGYSALKSIRKIESTTLLMQNHLSNDFSFFHNSDKHRASRMLYYQVLCKILFAEDNCEAEFYEFMKPFEARDLRGFIEPIQSRRNFILFFNWFYPDYMPIVQRAIEAWSPDPSTYVLLKFFSELVYNKSQRLNLDVSSPNGVLLFRDASQIICSYGRQAVAQHVGDENKKYAAKCLGGKYINFGVFWLYQDEAINDAFNMMFQMMLNIPLNDMMNFPKLTKAFFYMVDEFSNEQMMMDPNMPAEAFLYLLEACEIGVESNDPYIRTHACTTLNNILISGSCQDRYIHLCYLNVK
;
A
#
# COMPACT_ATOMS: atom_id res chain seq x y z
N MET A 1 22.13 -6.77 54.04
CA MET A 1 22.76 -6.99 52.73
C MET A 1 22.28 -8.29 52.09
N SER A 2 22.31 -9.46 52.75
CA SER A 2 21.93 -10.76 52.14
C SER A 2 20.53 -10.84 51.47
N GLN A 3 19.47 -10.29 52.08
CA GLN A 3 18.11 -10.35 51.50
C GLN A 3 17.89 -9.47 50.26
N THR A 4 18.76 -8.50 49.99
CA THR A 4 18.62 -7.61 48.83
C THR A 4 19.32 -8.21 47.62
N ASP A 5 20.46 -8.87 47.83
CA ASP A 5 21.19 -9.63 46.81
C ASP A 5 20.39 -10.84 46.29
N GLU A 6 19.70 -11.59 47.17
CA GLU A 6 18.84 -12.72 46.77
C GLU A 6 17.67 -12.28 45.88
N ARG A 7 17.11 -11.09 46.13
CA ARG A 7 15.99 -10.55 45.31
C ARG A 7 16.46 -10.12 43.93
N PHE A 8 17.66 -9.55 43.80
CA PHE A 8 18.22 -9.20 42.49
C PHE A 8 18.59 -10.43 41.67
N LEU A 9 19.13 -11.47 42.31
CA LEU A 9 19.38 -12.76 41.68
C LEU A 9 18.08 -13.40 41.20
N TYR A 10 17.01 -13.33 41.99
CA TYR A 10 15.69 -13.84 41.60
C TYR A 10 15.13 -13.10 40.38
N VAL A 11 15.11 -11.76 40.38
CA VAL A 11 14.64 -10.97 39.21
C VAL A 11 15.49 -11.24 37.97
N SER A 12 16.81 -11.36 38.15
CA SER A 12 17.73 -11.68 37.05
C SER A 12 17.41 -13.04 36.42
N SER A 13 17.14 -14.06 37.24
CA SER A 13 16.74 -15.39 36.76
C SER A 13 15.40 -15.38 36.01
N LEU A 14 14.44 -14.57 36.46
CA LEU A 14 13.15 -14.42 35.78
C LEU A 14 13.30 -13.70 34.43
N CYS A 15 14.16 -12.68 34.35
CA CYS A 15 14.43 -11.99 33.08
C CYS A 15 15.10 -12.94 32.07
N GLU A 16 16.02 -13.79 32.54
CA GLU A 16 16.64 -14.81 31.69
C GLU A 16 15.62 -15.84 31.20
N GLN A 17 14.71 -16.31 32.06
CA GLN A 17 13.61 -17.21 31.67
C GLN A 17 12.62 -16.56 30.70
N LEU A 18 12.39 -15.25 30.80
CA LEU A 18 11.51 -14.50 29.91
C LEU A 18 12.06 -14.44 28.48
N TYR A 19 13.35 -14.12 28.32
CA TYR A 19 13.98 -13.94 27.01
C TYR A 19 14.63 -15.22 26.45
N ASN A 20 14.79 -16.26 27.27
CA ASN A 20 15.29 -17.57 26.86
C ASN A 20 14.46 -18.72 27.49
N PRO A 21 13.16 -18.83 27.16
CA PRO A 21 12.27 -19.82 27.76
C PRO A 21 12.56 -21.24 27.25
N LYS A 22 12.57 -22.24 28.14
CA LYS A 22 12.65 -23.66 27.73
C LYS A 22 11.29 -24.20 27.26
N SER A 23 10.20 -23.50 27.61
CA SER A 23 8.83 -23.79 27.15
C SER A 23 7.97 -22.52 27.12
N SER A 24 6.92 -22.50 26.27
CA SER A 24 5.98 -21.35 26.19
C SER A 24 5.34 -21.03 27.55
N SER A 25 5.06 -22.04 28.37
CA SER A 25 4.46 -21.87 29.70
C SER A 25 5.42 -21.21 30.70
N GLU A 26 6.73 -21.44 30.56
CA GLU A 26 7.75 -20.85 31.45
C GLU A 26 7.91 -19.35 31.16
N GLY A 27 7.95 -18.97 29.87
CA GLY A 27 8.00 -17.57 29.45
C GLY A 27 6.79 -16.77 29.93
N GLU A 28 5.58 -17.30 29.75
CA GLU A 28 4.35 -16.65 30.25
C GLU A 28 4.32 -16.52 31.77
N GLN A 29 4.81 -17.54 32.49
CA GLN A 29 4.88 -17.49 33.95
C GLN A 29 5.89 -16.44 34.44
N ALA A 30 7.09 -16.41 33.85
CA ALA A 30 8.11 -15.41 34.15
C ALA A 30 7.60 -13.99 33.85
N GLN A 31 6.91 -13.79 32.72
CA GLN A 31 6.29 -12.51 32.36
C GLN A 31 5.28 -12.07 33.42
N ARG A 32 4.32 -12.93 33.80
CA ARG A 32 3.31 -12.60 34.83
C ARG A 32 3.94 -12.28 36.18
N MET A 33 4.97 -13.03 36.58
CA MET A 33 5.68 -12.77 37.84
C MET A 33 6.40 -11.42 37.82
N LEU A 34 7.04 -11.07 36.71
CA LEU A 34 7.72 -9.79 36.52
C LEU A 34 6.72 -8.62 36.46
N GLU A 35 5.61 -8.76 35.73
CA GLU A 35 4.57 -7.73 35.63
C GLU A 35 3.89 -7.47 36.98
N ASN A 36 3.62 -8.52 37.75
CA ASN A 36 3.12 -8.40 39.13
C ASN A 36 4.16 -7.78 40.07
N SER A 37 5.45 -8.04 39.84
CA SER A 37 6.53 -7.47 40.65
C SER A 37 6.75 -5.99 40.36
N PHE A 38 6.48 -5.53 39.14
CA PHE A 38 6.65 -4.16 38.69
C PHE A 38 5.39 -3.64 38.00
N PRO A 39 4.31 -3.31 38.74
CA PRO A 39 3.04 -2.90 38.14
C PRO A 39 3.12 -1.55 37.40
N THR A 40 2.43 -1.46 36.27
CA THR A 40 2.22 -0.22 35.47
C THR A 40 0.96 0.56 35.85
N PHE A 41 0.10 -0.02 36.69
CA PHE A 41 -1.17 0.57 37.15
C PHE A 41 -2.13 0.95 36.00
N SER A 42 -1.97 0.35 34.82
CA SER A 42 -2.80 0.59 33.63
C SER A 42 -4.16 -0.11 33.69
N ASP A 43 -4.26 -1.23 34.41
CA ASP A 43 -5.48 -2.04 34.52
C ASP A 43 -6.10 -1.89 35.90
N SER A 44 -7.40 -1.55 35.94
CA SER A 44 -8.21 -1.47 37.16
C SER A 44 -8.55 -2.84 37.77
N THR A 45 -7.96 -3.94 37.29
CA THR A 45 -8.31 -5.32 37.65
C THR A 45 -7.23 -6.09 38.42
N SER A 46 -6.04 -5.54 38.67
CA SER A 46 -5.00 -6.23 39.44
C SER A 46 -5.16 -6.02 40.96
N HIS A 47 -6.28 -6.46 41.53
CA HIS A 47 -6.35 -6.77 42.96
C HIS A 47 -5.87 -8.20 43.17
N SER A 48 -4.57 -8.42 43.17
CA SER A 48 -3.98 -9.66 43.68
C SER A 48 -3.83 -9.54 45.20
N ASP A 49 -4.38 -10.50 45.96
CA ASP A 49 -4.31 -10.57 47.43
C ASP A 49 -2.89 -10.73 48.01
N ASN A 50 -1.86 -10.82 47.17
CA ASN A 50 -0.45 -10.83 47.58
C ASN A 50 0.22 -9.50 47.25
N PRO A 51 0.84 -8.80 48.23
CA PRO A 51 1.57 -7.58 47.96
C PRO A 51 2.79 -7.87 47.07
N PRO A 52 3.13 -6.98 46.11
CA PRO A 52 4.30 -7.16 45.26
C PRO A 52 5.57 -7.28 46.12
N PRO A 53 6.54 -8.13 45.73
CA PRO A 53 7.72 -8.49 46.55
C PRO A 53 8.62 -7.30 46.93
N PHE A 54 8.45 -6.14 46.28
CA PHE A 54 9.19 -4.91 46.56
C PHE A 54 8.41 -3.89 47.41
N GLY A 55 7.21 -4.22 47.88
CA GLY A 55 6.39 -3.27 48.66
C GLY A 55 5.90 -2.07 47.85
N ILE A 56 5.88 -2.19 46.52
CA ILE A 56 5.46 -1.17 45.55
C ILE A 56 3.97 -0.87 45.73
N ARG A 57 3.63 0.40 45.93
CA ARG A 57 2.23 0.84 46.09
C ARG A 57 1.86 1.96 45.12
N THR A 58 2.85 2.66 44.59
CA THR A 58 2.66 3.78 43.67
C THR A 58 3.47 3.59 42.38
N PRO A 59 3.08 4.26 41.28
CA PRO A 59 3.91 4.34 40.07
C PRO A 59 5.35 4.78 40.37
N THR A 60 5.54 5.73 41.29
CA THR A 60 6.86 6.23 41.68
C THR A 60 7.70 5.13 42.33
N ASP A 61 7.10 4.27 43.15
CA ASP A 61 7.80 3.12 43.76
C ASP A 61 8.27 2.13 42.69
N THR A 62 7.44 1.85 41.67
CA THR A 62 7.85 1.00 40.52
C THR A 62 9.04 1.63 39.80
N ALA A 63 8.99 2.92 39.50
CA ALA A 63 10.06 3.61 38.79
C ALA A 63 11.38 3.56 39.58
N ASN A 64 11.32 3.79 40.90
CA ASN A 64 12.48 3.69 41.79
C ASN A 64 13.03 2.25 41.88
N ALA A 65 12.16 1.24 41.96
CA ALA A 65 12.59 -0.15 42.01
C ALA A 65 13.30 -0.57 40.72
N LEU A 66 12.78 -0.16 39.56
CA LEU A 66 13.41 -0.40 38.25
C LEU A 66 14.77 0.31 38.15
N ARG A 67 14.87 1.55 38.67
CA ARG A 67 16.13 2.30 38.74
C ARG A 67 17.21 1.55 39.53
N ILE A 68 16.85 1.11 40.73
CA ILE A 68 17.76 0.36 41.60
C ILE A 68 18.22 -0.93 40.92
N ILE A 69 17.33 -1.63 40.21
CA ILE A 69 17.70 -2.88 39.53
C ILE A 69 18.67 -2.62 38.37
N LEU A 70 18.48 -1.53 37.62
CA LEU A 70 19.41 -1.11 36.58
C LEU A 70 20.79 -0.79 37.16
N GLU A 71 20.87 -0.07 38.28
CA GLU A 71 22.14 0.28 38.94
C GLU A 71 22.91 -0.95 39.47
N ASN A 72 22.21 -2.03 39.81
CA ASN A 72 22.78 -3.18 40.51
C ASN A 72 22.98 -4.43 39.62
N SER A 73 22.54 -4.43 38.36
CA SER A 73 22.66 -5.60 37.46
C SER A 73 23.24 -5.24 36.10
N PRO A 74 24.41 -5.80 35.72
CA PRO A 74 24.98 -5.62 34.39
C PRO A 74 24.33 -6.52 33.33
N SER A 75 23.35 -7.36 33.70
CA SER A 75 22.74 -8.33 32.78
C SER A 75 21.91 -7.62 31.69
N PRO A 76 22.19 -7.85 30.39
CA PRO A 76 21.42 -7.23 29.31
C PRO A 76 19.94 -7.62 29.33
N TYR A 77 19.60 -8.81 29.84
CA TYR A 77 18.20 -9.24 30.01
C TYR A 77 17.46 -8.38 31.03
N VAL A 78 18.11 -8.08 32.15
CA VAL A 78 17.55 -7.23 33.21
C VAL A 78 17.42 -5.79 32.74
N GLN A 79 18.45 -5.28 32.07
CA GLN A 79 18.44 -3.93 31.50
C GLN A 79 17.30 -3.75 30.50
N THR A 80 17.11 -4.74 29.61
CA THR A 80 16.06 -4.74 28.60
C THR A 80 14.67 -4.77 29.23
N PHE A 81 14.45 -5.68 30.19
CA PHE A 81 13.20 -5.75 30.92
C PHE A 81 12.91 -4.43 31.64
N ALA A 82 13.88 -3.89 32.38
CA ALA A 82 13.68 -2.72 33.21
C ALA A 82 13.38 -1.46 32.37
N LEU A 83 14.10 -1.25 31.27
CA LEU A 83 13.87 -0.13 30.35
C LEU A 83 12.53 -0.27 29.61
N SER A 84 12.20 -1.47 29.12
CA SER A 84 10.89 -1.75 28.51
C SER A 84 9.73 -1.48 29.49
N ARG A 85 9.88 -1.93 30.73
CA ARG A 85 8.85 -1.72 31.77
C ARG A 85 8.75 -0.26 32.18
N LEU A 86 9.88 0.45 32.26
CA LEU A 86 9.90 1.90 32.51
C LEU A 86 9.20 2.66 31.37
N LYS A 87 9.41 2.27 30.11
CA LYS A 87 8.70 2.84 28.95
C LYS A 87 7.18 2.68 29.08
N GLN A 88 6.72 1.47 29.40
CA GLN A 88 5.29 1.18 29.61
C GLN A 88 4.71 1.99 30.77
N LEU A 89 5.43 2.07 31.89
CA LEU A 89 5.02 2.82 33.07
C LEU A 89 4.88 4.32 32.76
N VAL A 90 5.85 4.90 32.05
CA VAL A 90 5.80 6.30 31.59
C VAL A 90 4.59 6.51 30.67
N LEU A 91 4.37 5.64 29.68
CA LEU A 91 3.24 5.77 28.76
C LEU A 91 1.87 5.74 29.47
N ALA A 92 1.76 4.93 30.52
CA ALA A 92 0.54 4.77 31.31
C ALA A 92 0.33 5.89 32.33
N GLN A 93 1.36 6.26 33.10
CA GLN A 93 1.21 7.03 34.35
C GLN A 93 2.06 8.30 34.45
N PHE A 94 2.66 8.79 33.37
CA PHE A 94 3.54 9.96 33.43
C PHE A 94 2.92 11.20 34.12
N THR A 95 1.60 11.41 33.96
CA THR A 95 0.90 12.55 34.58
C THR A 95 0.82 12.44 36.10
N LEU A 96 0.89 11.24 36.67
CA LEU A 96 0.85 11.01 38.12
C LEU A 96 2.20 11.25 38.80
N PHE A 97 3.31 11.27 38.05
CA PHE A 97 4.61 11.57 38.63
C PHE A 97 4.71 13.04 39.04
N GLU A 98 5.24 13.27 40.25
CA GLU A 98 5.63 14.58 40.70
C GLU A 98 6.77 15.15 39.83
N ARG A 99 6.91 16.48 39.82
CA ARG A 99 7.95 17.16 39.03
C ARG A 99 9.35 16.62 39.36
N GLU A 100 9.63 16.40 40.64
CA GLU A 100 10.94 15.92 41.08
C GLU A 100 11.24 14.52 40.53
N THR A 101 10.29 13.58 40.63
CA THR A 101 10.43 12.23 40.07
C THR A 101 10.68 12.25 38.57
N LYS A 102 9.97 13.10 37.81
CA LYS A 102 10.16 13.24 36.36
C LYS A 102 11.60 13.65 36.02
N ILE A 103 12.10 14.70 36.68
CA ILE A 103 13.46 15.22 36.48
C ILE A 103 14.50 14.19 36.93
N GLN A 104 14.29 13.51 38.06
CA GLN A 104 15.19 12.47 38.56
C GLN A 104 15.27 11.29 37.58
N LEU A 105 14.17 10.83 37.01
CA LEU A 105 14.18 9.74 36.02
C LEU A 105 14.95 10.11 34.75
N ARG A 106 14.73 11.33 34.24
CA ARG A 106 15.49 11.86 33.09
C ARG A 106 16.98 11.90 33.40
N THR A 107 17.35 12.48 34.54
CA THR A 107 18.75 12.67 34.96
C THR A 107 19.43 11.33 35.16
N PHE A 108 18.75 10.38 35.81
CA PHE A 108 19.24 9.03 36.00
C PHE A 108 19.57 8.33 34.67
N LEU A 109 18.69 8.36 33.67
CA LEU A 109 18.95 7.68 32.40
C LEU A 109 20.17 8.27 31.68
N LEU A 110 20.35 9.59 31.76
CA LEU A 110 21.52 10.28 31.21
C LEU A 110 22.80 9.88 31.96
N GLU A 111 22.80 9.94 33.29
CA GLU A 111 23.95 9.56 34.11
C GLU A 111 24.30 8.08 33.94
N TYR A 112 23.29 7.20 33.88
CA TYR A 112 23.47 5.77 33.65
C TYR A 112 24.12 5.50 32.30
N ALA A 113 23.64 6.15 31.22
CA ALA A 113 24.26 6.02 29.90
C ALA A 113 25.67 6.61 29.83
N PHE A 114 25.96 7.66 30.62
CA PHE A 114 27.28 8.26 30.68
C PHE A 114 28.28 7.36 31.43
N VAL A 115 27.88 6.77 32.56
CA VAL A 115 28.75 5.89 33.36
C VAL A 115 28.98 4.55 32.66
N HIS A 116 27.95 3.98 32.04
CA HIS A 116 28.00 2.69 31.36
C HIS A 116 28.14 2.87 29.85
N TYR A 117 29.30 3.37 29.41
CA TYR A 117 29.58 3.56 27.99
C TYR A 117 29.79 2.25 27.21
N ASP A 118 29.80 1.12 27.90
CA ASP A 118 30.01 -0.24 27.38
C ASP A 118 28.69 -1.03 27.19
N LEU A 119 27.54 -0.35 27.32
CA LEU A 119 26.23 -0.98 27.11
C LEU A 119 26.09 -1.55 25.69
N GLN A 120 25.34 -2.65 25.60
CA GLN A 120 25.02 -3.27 24.31
C GLN A 120 24.17 -2.32 23.44
N PRO A 121 24.35 -2.30 22.10
CA PRO A 121 23.65 -1.36 21.22
C PRO A 121 22.12 -1.36 21.35
N PHE A 122 21.50 -2.53 21.52
CA PHE A 122 20.06 -2.64 21.70
C PHE A 122 19.57 -2.08 23.03
N VAL A 123 20.40 -2.12 24.10
CA VAL A 123 20.09 -1.52 25.40
C VAL A 123 20.16 0.00 25.31
N ILE A 124 21.17 0.54 24.62
CA ILE A 124 21.28 1.98 24.33
C ILE A 124 20.04 2.47 23.58
N ASN A 125 19.59 1.74 22.54
CA ASN A 125 18.38 2.08 21.80
C ASN A 125 17.13 2.10 22.68
N GLN A 126 16.97 1.12 23.59
CA GLN A 126 15.85 1.11 24.52
C GLN A 126 15.90 2.26 25.52
N LEU A 127 17.07 2.54 26.09
CA LEU A 127 17.28 3.66 27.01
C LEU A 127 16.95 4.99 26.32
N ALA A 128 17.48 5.20 25.12
CA ALA A 128 17.23 6.40 24.33
C ALA A 128 15.74 6.54 23.97
N SER A 129 15.04 5.44 23.70
CA SER A 129 13.59 5.47 23.43
C SER A 129 12.77 5.82 24.69
N VAL A 130 13.18 5.37 25.89
CA VAL A 130 12.56 5.83 27.15
C VAL A 130 12.81 7.34 27.34
N LEU A 131 14.04 7.81 27.08
CA LEU A 131 14.39 9.22 27.18
C LEU A 131 13.62 10.08 26.17
N ALA A 132 13.44 9.59 24.94
CA ALA A 132 12.61 10.22 23.92
C ALA A 132 11.15 10.33 24.37
N LEU A 133 10.59 9.26 24.95
CA LEU A 133 9.22 9.26 25.47
C LEU A 133 9.04 10.25 26.63
N LEU A 134 9.96 10.23 27.60
CA LEU A 134 9.97 11.19 28.71
C LEU A 134 10.03 12.63 28.19
N THR A 135 10.84 12.87 27.16
CA THR A 135 10.92 14.17 26.51
C THR A 135 9.60 14.56 25.88
N ARG A 136 8.99 13.70 25.06
CA ARG A 136 7.71 13.99 24.39
C ARG A 136 6.63 14.39 25.38
N PHE A 137 6.59 13.72 26.54
CA PHE A 137 5.66 14.05 27.59
C PHE A 137 6.05 15.29 28.40
N GLY A 138 7.33 15.47 28.72
CA GLY A 138 7.80 16.56 29.57
C GLY A 138 8.03 17.88 28.85
N TYR A 139 8.08 17.89 27.52
CA TYR A 139 8.52 19.02 26.70
C TYR A 139 7.78 20.33 26.99
N LEU A 140 6.45 20.27 27.14
CA LEU A 140 5.62 21.44 27.42
C LEU A 140 5.51 21.77 28.92
N ASP A 141 5.81 20.79 29.77
CA ASP A 141 5.55 20.88 31.21
C ASP A 141 6.79 21.41 31.96
N HIS A 142 8.00 21.11 31.48
CA HIS A 142 9.25 21.45 32.15
C HIS A 142 10.37 21.81 31.15
N GLU A 143 11.09 22.92 31.40
CA GLU A 143 12.16 23.45 30.54
C GLU A 143 13.35 22.48 30.42
N GLU A 144 13.58 21.65 31.42
CA GLU A 144 14.64 20.65 31.46
C GLU A 144 14.53 19.67 30.27
N TYR A 145 13.31 19.32 29.83
CA TYR A 145 13.11 18.45 28.65
C TYR A 145 13.32 19.18 27.32
N GLN A 146 13.44 20.50 27.32
CA GLN A 146 13.75 21.30 26.13
C GLN A 146 15.27 21.48 25.93
N GLN A 147 16.10 20.91 26.82
CA GLN A 147 17.57 21.10 26.82
C GLN A 147 18.36 19.84 26.46
N ILE A 148 17.76 18.85 25.80
CA ILE A 148 18.41 17.55 25.52
C ILE A 148 19.69 17.69 24.74
N TYR A 149 19.69 18.52 23.70
CA TYR A 149 20.91 18.72 22.92
C TYR A 149 22.03 19.29 23.78
N LYS A 150 21.70 20.21 24.70
CA LYS A 150 22.66 20.78 25.65
C LYS A 150 23.24 19.70 26.57
N ASP A 151 22.44 18.76 27.08
CA ASP A 151 22.98 17.64 27.89
C ASP A 151 23.91 16.75 27.06
N MET A 152 23.52 16.47 25.82
CA MET A 152 24.33 15.65 24.90
C MET A 152 25.68 16.28 24.57
N THR A 153 25.85 17.61 24.68
CA THR A 153 27.16 18.24 24.49
C THR A 153 28.24 17.67 25.43
N GLN A 154 27.87 17.24 26.63
CA GLN A 154 28.82 16.61 27.57
C GLN A 154 29.31 15.26 27.05
N PHE A 155 28.42 14.46 26.47
CA PHE A 155 28.78 13.19 25.82
C PHE A 155 29.70 13.43 24.61
N LEU A 156 29.34 14.39 23.76
CA LEU A 156 30.08 14.67 22.52
C LEU A 156 31.51 15.17 22.78
N GLN A 157 31.74 15.84 23.90
CA GLN A 157 33.03 16.43 24.30
C GLN A 157 33.89 15.52 25.19
N ALA A 158 33.36 14.40 25.71
CA ALA A 158 34.07 13.52 26.64
C ALA A 158 35.10 12.61 25.94
N SER A 159 34.83 11.30 25.82
CA SER A 159 35.70 10.36 25.08
C SER A 159 35.06 9.92 23.76
N ALA A 160 35.80 9.18 22.92
CA ALA A 160 35.28 8.62 21.68
C ALA A 160 34.03 7.74 21.90
N GLU A 161 34.04 6.87 22.93
CA GLU A 161 32.90 6.02 23.27
C GLU A 161 31.67 6.83 23.71
N HIS A 162 31.87 7.83 24.58
CA HIS A 162 30.77 8.70 25.01
C HIS A 162 30.18 9.49 23.84
N ARG A 163 31.02 9.93 22.89
CA ARG A 163 30.56 10.59 21.67
C ARG A 163 29.70 9.67 20.83
N ILE A 164 30.13 8.43 20.59
CA ILE A 164 29.36 7.43 19.83
C ILE A 164 27.98 7.23 20.46
N ILE A 165 27.92 7.05 21.79
CA ILE A 165 26.65 6.88 22.51
C ILE A 165 25.79 8.13 22.44
N GLY A 166 26.37 9.32 22.63
CA GLY A 166 25.65 10.58 22.53
C GLY A 166 24.98 10.76 21.15
N LEU A 167 25.69 10.40 20.08
CA LEU A 167 25.15 10.42 18.72
C LEU A 167 24.01 9.40 18.54
N GLN A 168 24.18 8.16 19.04
CA GLN A 168 23.14 7.13 18.98
C GLN A 168 21.87 7.53 19.75
N ILE A 169 22.02 8.10 20.95
CA ILE A 169 20.90 8.61 21.75
C ILE A 169 20.17 9.71 20.98
N LEU A 170 20.91 10.66 20.40
CA LEU A 170 20.33 11.72 19.57
C LEU A 170 19.57 11.15 18.37
N SER A 171 20.13 10.17 17.65
CA SER A 171 19.47 9.52 16.51
C SER A 171 18.11 8.94 16.90
N VAL A 172 18.07 8.17 18.00
CA VAL A 172 16.83 7.55 18.49
C VAL A 172 15.83 8.61 18.94
N ILE A 173 16.27 9.66 19.63
CA ILE A 173 15.38 10.76 20.03
C ILE A 173 14.77 11.44 18.81
N ILE A 174 15.56 11.79 17.80
CA ILE A 174 15.05 12.42 16.59
C ILE A 174 14.05 11.50 15.86
N GLN A 175 14.37 10.22 15.75
CA GLN A 175 13.47 9.22 15.16
C GLN A 175 12.14 9.10 15.92
N ASP A 176 12.18 8.94 17.24
CA ASP A 176 10.99 8.77 18.08
C ASP A 176 10.17 10.07 18.18
N MET A 177 10.80 11.25 18.04
CA MET A 177 10.09 12.52 17.92
C MET A 177 9.31 12.62 16.60
N ASN A 178 9.87 12.05 15.53
CA ASN A 178 9.29 12.05 14.19
C ASN A 178 8.27 10.90 13.97
N SER A 179 8.09 10.01 14.95
CA SER A 179 7.23 8.83 14.82
C SER A 179 5.74 9.19 14.80
N ALA A 180 4.93 8.36 14.12
CA ALA A 180 3.48 8.42 14.23
C ALA A 180 3.05 8.43 15.71
N SER A 181 2.18 9.38 16.07
CA SER A 181 1.80 9.61 17.46
C SER A 181 0.56 8.80 17.84
N VAL A 182 0.56 8.20 19.03
CA VAL A 182 -0.62 7.52 19.59
C VAL A 182 -1.78 8.53 19.70
N PRO A 183 -3.00 8.21 19.23
CA PRO A 183 -4.12 9.16 19.17
C PRO A 183 -4.37 9.90 20.49
N LYS A 184 -4.32 9.17 21.62
CA LYS A 184 -4.49 9.71 22.98
C LYS A 184 -3.56 10.89 23.31
N TYR A 185 -2.34 10.90 22.77
CA TYR A 185 -1.31 11.91 23.08
C TYR A 185 -0.87 12.72 21.86
N ALA A 186 -1.55 12.55 20.72
CA ALA A 186 -1.11 13.08 19.44
C ALA A 186 -0.93 14.61 19.42
N ALA A 187 -1.81 15.36 20.10
CA ALA A 187 -1.66 16.81 20.19
C ALA A 187 -0.43 17.23 21.00
N LYS A 188 -0.16 16.56 22.13
CA LYS A 188 0.99 16.85 22.99
C LYS A 188 2.30 16.50 22.29
N PHE A 189 2.35 15.32 21.68
CA PHE A 189 3.55 14.83 21.00
C PHE A 189 3.88 15.63 19.73
N ARG A 190 2.89 16.05 18.94
CA ARG A 190 3.11 16.96 17.81
C ARG A 190 3.71 18.30 18.22
N LYS A 191 3.26 18.86 19.36
CA LYS A 191 3.83 20.11 19.90
C LYS A 191 5.27 19.92 20.36
N ALA A 192 5.59 18.79 21.01
CA ALA A 192 6.96 18.47 21.40
C ALA A 192 7.88 18.30 20.16
N ALA A 193 7.43 17.55 19.16
CA ALA A 193 8.14 17.37 17.89
C ALA A 193 8.41 18.71 17.18
N ALA A 194 7.38 19.56 17.02
CA ALA A 194 7.53 20.89 16.46
C ALA A 194 8.51 21.76 17.28
N GLY A 195 8.46 21.66 18.61
CA GLY A 195 9.41 22.33 19.48
C GLY A 195 10.86 21.91 19.23
N VAL A 196 11.13 20.60 19.18
CA VAL A 196 12.48 20.06 18.88
C VAL A 196 12.96 20.52 17.50
N ARG A 197 12.09 20.46 16.49
CA ARG A 197 12.34 20.93 15.12
C ARG A 197 12.79 22.39 15.10
N ASP A 198 12.07 23.25 15.81
CA ASP A 198 12.26 24.70 15.74
C ASP A 198 13.38 25.22 16.65
N THR A 199 13.78 24.47 17.68
CA THR A 199 14.74 24.93 18.71
C THR A 199 16.08 24.19 18.75
N GLN A 200 16.12 22.89 18.43
CA GLN A 200 17.30 22.04 18.68
C GLN A 200 17.78 21.28 17.46
N LEU A 201 16.89 20.88 16.55
CA LEU A 201 17.23 20.00 15.43
C LEU A 201 18.32 20.58 14.52
N TYR A 202 18.30 21.89 14.28
CA TYR A 202 19.34 22.57 13.48
C TYR A 202 20.74 22.43 14.11
N ASP A 203 20.86 22.65 15.42
CA ASP A 203 22.15 22.60 16.10
C ASP A 203 22.70 21.17 16.16
N ILE A 204 21.81 20.19 16.35
CA ILE A 204 22.14 18.75 16.27
C ILE A 204 22.70 18.42 14.88
N PHE A 205 21.97 18.80 13.82
CA PHE A 205 22.40 18.59 12.44
C PHE A 205 23.74 19.27 12.15
N LYS A 206 23.89 20.53 12.56
CA LYS A 206 25.10 21.32 12.34
C LYS A 206 26.32 20.67 13.00
N ASN A 207 26.18 20.18 14.22
CA ASN A 207 27.28 19.50 14.92
C ASN A 207 27.65 18.18 14.24
N ALA A 208 26.66 17.37 13.86
CA ALA A 208 26.90 16.12 13.13
C ALA A 208 27.57 16.39 11.76
N PHE A 209 27.21 17.48 11.09
CA PHE A 209 27.84 17.87 9.82
C PHE A 209 29.30 18.31 9.99
N GLU A 210 29.62 19.11 11.01
CA GLU A 210 31.02 19.46 11.30
C GLU A 210 31.85 18.25 11.79
N LEU A 211 31.21 17.29 12.48
CA LEU A 211 31.83 16.02 12.83
C LEU A 211 32.15 15.20 11.59
N LEU A 212 31.24 15.11 10.62
CA LEU A 212 31.50 14.46 9.33
C LEU A 212 32.72 15.08 8.62
N LYS A 213 32.82 16.41 8.57
CA LYS A 213 34.01 17.10 8.01
C LYS A 213 35.29 16.74 8.75
N SER A 214 35.22 16.65 10.07
CA SER A 214 36.36 16.28 10.92
C SER A 214 36.80 14.83 10.70
N LEU A 215 35.86 13.93 10.42
CA LEU A 215 36.14 12.54 10.04
C LEU A 215 36.82 12.44 8.67
N ILE A 216 36.35 13.20 7.67
CA ILE A 216 36.95 13.25 6.32
C ILE A 216 38.38 13.78 6.40
N THR A 217 38.59 14.88 7.12
CA THR A 217 39.92 15.50 7.29
C THR A 217 40.83 14.73 8.26
N ARG A 218 40.33 13.66 8.89
CA ARG A 218 41.02 12.86 9.92
C ARG A 218 41.59 13.71 11.05
N SER A 219 40.88 14.78 11.41
CA SER A 219 41.30 15.71 12.46
C SER A 219 40.99 15.21 13.87
N ILE A 220 40.24 14.11 13.98
CA ILE A 220 39.87 13.48 15.25
C ILE A 220 40.79 12.28 15.48
N PRO A 221 41.52 12.24 16.61
CA PRO A 221 42.28 11.06 16.98
C PRO A 221 41.35 9.96 17.49
N PHE A 222 41.60 8.73 17.05
CA PHE A 222 40.96 7.52 17.56
C PHE A 222 42.02 6.56 18.09
N ASP A 223 41.76 5.94 19.23
CA ASP A 223 42.68 4.96 19.82
C ASP A 223 42.60 3.61 19.10
N LEU A 224 41.40 3.27 18.60
CA LEU A 224 41.11 2.03 17.88
C LEU A 224 40.40 2.33 16.56
N ALA A 225 40.71 1.55 15.50
CA ALA A 225 40.05 1.70 14.19
C ALA A 225 38.52 1.47 14.26
N GLU A 226 38.06 0.56 15.12
CA GLU A 226 36.64 0.30 15.35
C GLU A 226 35.88 1.52 15.88
N GLN A 227 36.55 2.39 16.66
CA GLN A 227 35.93 3.62 17.17
C GLN A 227 35.69 4.62 16.04
N GLU A 228 36.62 4.71 15.09
CA GLU A 228 36.46 5.57 13.93
C GLU A 228 35.25 5.11 13.09
N ASP A 229 35.13 3.82 12.83
CA ASP A 229 34.02 3.25 12.06
C ASP A 229 32.68 3.40 12.77
N ARG A 230 32.59 3.07 14.07
CA ARG A 230 31.37 3.31 14.88
C ARG A 230 30.99 4.79 14.94
N THR A 231 31.98 5.70 14.93
CA THR A 231 31.73 7.15 14.90
C THR A 231 31.19 7.59 13.54
N LYS A 232 31.74 7.08 12.42
CA LYS A 232 31.18 7.33 11.07
C LYS A 232 29.74 6.85 11.00
N ASP A 233 29.49 5.63 11.44
CA ASP A 233 28.17 5.01 11.47
C ASP A 233 27.14 5.85 12.23
N ALA A 234 27.46 6.24 13.48
CA ALA A 234 26.57 7.03 14.32
C ALA A 234 26.37 8.47 13.77
N THR A 235 27.41 9.06 13.18
CA THR A 235 27.33 10.40 12.57
C THR A 235 26.42 10.41 11.34
N LEU A 236 26.59 9.43 10.44
CA LEU A 236 25.79 9.32 9.22
C LEU A 236 24.34 8.97 9.54
N ASP A 237 24.09 8.09 10.51
CA ASP A 237 22.73 7.79 10.95
C ASP A 237 22.04 9.04 11.52
N LEU A 238 22.72 9.79 12.40
CA LEU A 238 22.16 11.03 12.96
C LEU A 238 21.86 12.08 11.88
N LEU A 239 22.78 12.28 10.93
CA LEU A 239 22.56 13.16 9.79
C LEU A 239 21.34 12.75 8.97
N LEU A 240 21.21 11.45 8.68
CA LEU A 240 20.07 10.91 7.95
C LEU A 240 18.76 11.14 8.71
N LYS A 241 18.69 10.89 10.02
CA LYS A 241 17.49 11.14 10.83
C LYS A 241 17.12 12.63 10.87
N CYS A 242 18.11 13.51 10.92
CA CYS A 242 17.87 14.96 10.89
C CYS A 242 17.34 15.43 9.53
N LEU A 243 17.90 14.91 8.42
CA LEU A 243 17.49 15.29 7.07
C LEU A 243 16.13 14.69 6.66
N SER A 244 15.80 13.49 7.17
CA SER A 244 14.53 12.80 6.94
C SER A 244 13.42 13.23 7.92
N TYR A 245 13.63 14.27 8.71
CA TYR A 245 12.63 14.75 9.66
C TYR A 245 11.39 15.32 8.95
N ASP A 246 10.19 15.11 9.48
CA ASP A 246 8.97 15.72 8.94
C ASP A 246 8.90 17.21 9.34
N PHE A 247 9.43 18.06 8.46
CA PHE A 247 9.41 19.49 8.67
C PHE A 247 8.01 20.11 8.47
N ALA A 248 7.13 19.47 7.70
CA ALA A 248 5.81 19.98 7.36
C ALA A 248 4.74 19.67 8.44
N GLY A 249 5.01 18.70 9.33
CA GLY A 249 4.06 18.25 10.36
C GLY A 249 2.88 17.46 9.78
N THR A 250 3.01 17.03 8.54
CA THR A 250 2.13 16.08 7.88
C THR A 250 2.88 14.76 7.89
N THR A 251 2.49 13.82 8.76
CA THR A 251 3.03 12.45 8.68
C THR A 251 2.74 11.96 7.27
N ILE A 252 3.75 12.02 6.41
CA ILE A 252 3.63 11.63 5.02
C ILE A 252 3.33 10.14 5.05
N ASP A 253 2.18 9.77 4.51
CA ASP A 253 1.81 8.40 4.29
C ASP A 253 2.93 7.77 3.44
N GLU A 254 3.64 6.76 3.96
CA GLU A 254 4.65 6.03 3.20
C GLU A 254 4.04 5.35 1.95
N ALA A 255 2.71 5.35 1.82
CA ALA A 255 1.95 4.95 0.64
C ALA A 255 1.92 5.97 -0.52
N GLY A 256 2.52 7.16 -0.37
CA GLY A 256 2.65 8.13 -1.47
C GLY A 256 3.87 7.82 -2.36
N GLU A 257 3.65 7.28 -3.56
CA GLU A 257 4.70 6.95 -4.58
C GLU A 257 5.55 8.15 -5.07
N ASP A 258 5.19 9.37 -4.68
CA ASP A 258 6.00 10.57 -4.80
C ASP A 258 6.49 10.97 -3.41
N THR A 259 7.68 10.49 -3.03
CA THR A 259 8.41 11.15 -1.95
C THR A 259 8.54 12.63 -2.37
N GLY A 260 7.94 13.53 -1.62
CA GLY A 260 7.87 14.95 -1.97
C GLY A 260 9.21 15.67 -1.78
N THR A 261 9.31 16.93 -2.22
CA THR A 261 10.42 17.81 -1.84
C THR A 261 10.45 18.03 -0.32
N ILE A 262 11.64 18.09 0.29
CA ILE A 262 11.82 18.33 1.72
C ILE A 262 11.74 19.84 2.01
N GLN A 263 10.92 20.21 3.00
CA GLN A 263 10.66 21.60 3.39
C GLN A 263 11.50 22.02 4.60
N ILE A 264 12.82 22.04 4.45
CA ILE A 264 13.71 22.44 5.55
C ILE A 264 13.44 23.91 5.98
N PRO A 265 13.40 24.23 7.28
CA PRO A 265 13.26 25.60 7.77
C PRO A 265 14.36 26.54 7.30
N ALA A 266 13.99 27.82 7.12
CA ALA A 266 14.91 28.88 6.71
C ALA A 266 16.10 29.11 7.66
N SER A 267 16.02 28.66 8.92
CA SER A 267 17.12 28.74 9.89
C SER A 267 18.34 27.91 9.46
N TRP A 268 18.14 26.86 8.64
CA TRP A 268 19.23 25.99 8.18
C TRP A 268 20.02 26.57 7.01
N ARG A 269 19.53 27.66 6.41
CA ARG A 269 20.08 28.30 5.22
C ARG A 269 21.59 28.55 5.32
N SER A 270 22.06 29.04 6.47
CA SER A 270 23.48 29.36 6.69
C SER A 270 24.42 28.17 6.60
N THR A 271 23.91 26.94 6.75
CA THR A 271 24.69 25.71 6.52
C THR A 271 24.51 25.21 5.08
N ILE A 272 23.28 25.22 4.56
CA ILE A 272 22.94 24.65 3.25
C ILE A 272 23.56 25.44 2.08
N GLU A 273 23.66 26.77 2.21
CA GLU A 273 24.25 27.64 1.19
C GLU A 273 25.78 27.70 1.23
N ARG A 274 26.45 26.89 2.07
CA ARG A 274 27.92 26.85 2.06
C ARG A 274 28.43 26.08 0.85
N ASP A 275 29.50 26.58 0.23
CA ASP A 275 30.17 25.91 -0.90
C ASP A 275 30.66 24.49 -0.55
N ASP A 276 30.99 24.25 0.72
CA ASP A 276 31.45 22.95 1.21
C ASP A 276 30.31 21.98 1.55
N PHE A 277 29.04 22.41 1.48
CA PHE A 277 27.92 21.62 1.98
C PHE A 277 27.73 20.30 1.22
N VAL A 278 27.43 20.38 -0.08
CA VAL A 278 27.21 19.20 -0.93
C VAL A 278 28.50 18.42 -1.14
N SER A 279 29.61 19.13 -1.37
CA SER A 279 30.91 18.50 -1.62
C SER A 279 31.42 17.70 -0.42
N THR A 280 31.10 18.08 0.82
CA THR A 280 31.43 17.28 2.01
C THR A 280 30.85 15.87 1.94
N PHE A 281 29.60 15.71 1.49
CA PHE A 281 29.00 14.37 1.36
C PHE A 281 29.65 13.56 0.25
N PHE A 282 29.88 14.14 -0.93
CA PHE A 282 30.59 13.42 -2.00
C PHE A 282 32.05 13.09 -1.63
N ASN A 283 32.73 13.95 -0.87
CA ASN A 283 34.05 13.67 -0.33
C ASN A 283 33.99 12.52 0.69
N ALA A 284 32.97 12.45 1.55
CA ALA A 284 32.78 11.33 2.46
C ALA A 284 32.60 10.00 1.71
N TYR A 285 31.79 10.00 0.65
CA TYR A 285 31.61 8.84 -0.23
C TYR A 285 32.94 8.40 -0.86
N ASN A 286 33.77 9.35 -1.29
CA ASN A 286 35.06 9.09 -1.90
C ASN A 286 36.18 8.77 -0.89
N GLU A 287 36.08 9.15 0.38
CA GLU A 287 37.15 8.87 1.36
C GLU A 287 36.89 7.59 2.14
N PHE A 288 35.63 7.27 2.43
CA PHE A 288 35.29 6.09 3.22
C PHE A 288 35.57 4.80 2.43
N GLN A 289 36.21 3.82 3.09
CA GLN A 289 36.68 2.59 2.43
C GLN A 289 35.60 1.50 2.42
N GLN A 290 34.75 1.45 3.44
CA GLN A 290 33.70 0.44 3.58
C GLN A 290 32.45 0.85 2.77
N ALA A 291 31.91 -0.09 1.99
CA ALA A 291 30.72 0.13 1.17
C ALA A 291 29.48 0.50 2.01
N SER A 292 29.34 -0.06 3.21
CA SER A 292 28.25 0.27 4.15
C SER A 292 28.20 1.75 4.51
N HIS A 293 29.36 2.37 4.79
CA HIS A 293 29.48 3.80 5.06
C HIS A 293 29.17 4.63 3.80
N ALA A 294 29.71 4.24 2.64
CA ALA A 294 29.44 4.91 1.38
C ALA A 294 27.93 4.90 1.04
N LYS A 295 27.25 3.77 1.25
CA LYS A 295 25.81 3.62 1.10
C LYS A 295 25.03 4.57 2.02
N ARG A 296 25.41 4.68 3.30
CA ARG A 296 24.77 5.65 4.22
C ARG A 296 25.00 7.10 3.84
N VAL A 297 26.16 7.43 3.26
CA VAL A 297 26.41 8.76 2.69
C VAL A 297 25.46 9.03 1.51
N LEU A 298 25.25 8.04 0.63
CA LEU A 298 24.29 8.15 -0.47
C LEU A 298 22.86 8.33 0.04
N ASP A 299 22.45 7.62 1.10
CA ASP A 299 21.14 7.81 1.71
C ASP A 299 20.97 9.25 2.27
N CYS A 300 22.03 9.85 2.83
CA CYS A 300 22.01 11.27 3.22
C CYS A 300 21.89 12.18 1.98
N LEU A 301 22.66 11.91 0.92
CA LEU A 301 22.59 12.67 -0.33
C LEU A 301 21.20 12.62 -0.97
N VAL A 302 20.51 11.47 -0.91
CA VAL A 302 19.11 11.33 -1.38
C VAL A 302 18.20 12.35 -0.66
N GLN A 303 18.40 12.59 0.63
CA GLN A 303 17.64 13.64 1.33
C GLN A 303 18.12 15.05 0.95
N VAL A 304 19.44 15.26 0.85
CA VAL A 304 20.02 16.57 0.47
C VAL A 304 19.51 17.03 -0.90
N VAL A 305 19.52 16.17 -1.92
CA VAL A 305 19.05 16.57 -3.26
C VAL A 305 17.56 16.92 -3.30
N ALA A 306 16.79 16.46 -2.32
CA ALA A 306 15.35 16.70 -2.23
C ALA A 306 14.98 18.06 -1.58
N ILE A 307 15.96 18.86 -1.17
CA ILE A 307 15.74 20.18 -0.56
C ILE A 307 15.05 21.13 -1.57
N ARG A 308 13.91 21.70 -1.17
CA ARG A 308 13.10 22.57 -2.04
C ARG A 308 13.75 23.93 -2.31
N LYS A 309 13.48 24.52 -3.49
CA LYS A 309 13.87 25.90 -3.89
C LYS A 309 13.66 26.96 -2.81
N GLY A 310 12.61 26.85 -1.98
CA GLY A 310 12.23 27.88 -1.00
C GLY A 310 13.22 28.11 0.14
N VAL A 311 14.20 27.22 0.35
CA VAL A 311 15.22 27.40 1.40
C VAL A 311 16.27 28.43 0.99
N PHE A 312 16.59 28.52 -0.30
CA PHE A 312 17.67 29.36 -0.83
C PHE A 312 17.26 30.85 -0.87
N SER A 313 18.22 31.73 -0.59
CA SER A 313 18.09 33.19 -0.59
C SER A 313 17.89 33.78 -1.98
N GLY A 314 18.43 33.12 -3.01
CA GLY A 314 18.33 33.54 -4.40
C GLY A 314 18.60 32.41 -5.38
N GLU A 315 18.42 32.71 -6.68
CA GLU A 315 18.65 31.73 -7.74
C GLU A 315 20.13 31.37 -7.92
N GLU A 316 21.05 32.30 -7.62
CA GLU A 316 22.49 32.03 -7.68
C GLU A 316 22.92 30.90 -6.74
N GLU A 317 22.50 30.95 -5.47
CA GLU A 317 22.82 29.91 -4.48
C GLU A 317 22.20 28.57 -4.83
N ARG A 318 20.98 28.59 -5.38
CA ARG A 318 20.34 27.37 -5.90
C ARG A 318 21.11 26.79 -7.10
N THR A 319 21.59 27.63 -8.00
CA THR A 319 22.41 27.22 -9.15
C THR A 319 23.72 26.59 -8.69
N LYS A 320 24.41 27.17 -7.71
CA LYS A 320 25.61 26.57 -7.10
C LYS A 320 25.31 25.20 -6.51
N PHE A 321 24.22 25.08 -5.76
CA PHE A 321 23.77 23.82 -5.16
C PHE A 321 23.51 22.73 -6.21
N ILE A 322 22.72 23.02 -7.24
CA ILE A 322 22.41 22.08 -8.34
C ILE A 322 23.68 21.69 -9.09
N THR A 323 24.54 22.66 -9.41
CA THR A 323 25.81 22.42 -10.13
C THR A 323 26.74 21.51 -9.32
N SER A 324 26.83 21.71 -8.00
CA SER A 324 27.63 20.85 -7.12
C SER A 324 27.11 19.41 -7.08
N ILE A 325 25.78 19.20 -7.12
CA ILE A 325 25.20 17.85 -7.19
C ILE A 325 25.50 17.20 -8.54
N MET A 326 25.34 17.93 -9.65
CA MET A 326 25.65 17.42 -10.99
C MET A 326 27.12 17.00 -11.10
N GLN A 327 28.03 17.82 -10.59
CA GLN A 327 29.46 17.50 -10.57
C GLN A 327 29.76 16.28 -9.68
N GLY A 328 29.13 16.18 -8.50
CA GLY A 328 29.27 15.01 -7.64
C GLY A 328 28.78 13.71 -8.29
N ILE A 329 27.60 13.72 -8.92
CA ILE A 329 27.07 12.57 -9.68
C ILE A 329 28.02 12.19 -10.83
N ARG A 330 28.52 13.17 -11.57
CA ARG A 330 29.48 12.95 -12.65
C ARG A 330 30.75 12.27 -12.15
N ASP A 331 31.35 12.78 -11.07
CA ASP A 331 32.59 12.25 -10.52
C ASP A 331 32.37 10.83 -9.95
N THR A 332 31.23 10.57 -9.31
CA THR A 332 30.85 9.23 -8.86
C THR A 332 30.74 8.25 -10.04
N ILE A 333 30.04 8.61 -11.13
CA ILE A 333 29.93 7.75 -12.33
C ILE A 333 31.32 7.48 -12.94
N LEU A 334 32.21 8.47 -12.99
CA LEU A 334 33.55 8.30 -13.57
C LEU A 334 34.49 7.48 -12.69
N SER A 335 34.34 7.57 -11.36
CA SER A 335 35.17 6.83 -10.41
C SER A 335 34.77 5.35 -10.28
N LEU A 336 33.49 5.03 -10.48
CA LEU A 336 32.89 3.70 -10.26
C LEU A 336 33.24 3.07 -8.91
N ARG A 337 33.52 3.88 -7.88
CA ARG A 337 33.89 3.39 -6.55
C ARG A 337 32.69 2.77 -5.84
N HIS A 338 32.88 1.68 -5.09
CA HIS A 338 31.82 0.97 -4.36
C HIS A 338 30.67 0.40 -5.22
N VAL A 339 30.79 0.43 -6.55
CA VAL A 339 29.76 -0.03 -7.51
C VAL A 339 29.61 -1.55 -7.51
N GLU A 340 30.60 -2.28 -7.00
CA GLU A 340 30.54 -3.74 -6.79
C GLU A 340 29.54 -4.14 -5.70
N ASP A 341 29.21 -3.23 -4.78
CA ASP A 341 28.23 -3.47 -3.72
C ASP A 341 26.83 -3.09 -4.21
N GLU A 342 25.92 -4.06 -4.18
CA GLU A 342 24.57 -3.90 -4.73
C GLU A 342 23.77 -2.81 -4.01
N GLU A 343 23.82 -2.77 -2.67
CA GLU A 343 23.08 -1.77 -1.89
C GLU A 343 23.55 -0.35 -2.20
N CYS A 344 24.86 -0.16 -2.33
CA CYS A 344 25.47 1.11 -2.71
C CYS A 344 25.06 1.52 -4.13
N TYR A 345 25.08 0.58 -5.08
CA TYR A 345 24.65 0.81 -6.46
C TYR A 345 23.18 1.27 -6.51
N GLN A 346 22.29 0.56 -5.82
CA GLN A 346 20.88 0.92 -5.74
C GLN A 346 20.66 2.28 -5.08
N ALA A 347 21.40 2.58 -4.00
CA ALA A 347 21.34 3.88 -3.34
C ALA A 347 21.79 5.03 -4.28
N PHE A 348 22.77 4.79 -5.15
CA PHE A 348 23.21 5.77 -6.14
C PHE A 348 22.16 5.98 -7.25
N CYS A 349 21.53 4.91 -7.73
CA CYS A 349 20.40 5.02 -8.66
C CYS A 349 19.22 5.81 -8.05
N ARG A 350 18.92 5.60 -6.76
CA ARG A 350 17.95 6.41 -6.00
C ARG A 350 18.33 7.88 -5.95
N LEU A 351 19.60 8.20 -5.72
CA LEU A 351 20.09 9.58 -5.70
C LEU A 351 19.79 10.32 -7.02
N ILE A 352 20.11 9.69 -8.15
CA ILE A 352 19.86 10.26 -9.49
C ILE A 352 18.36 10.49 -9.71
N GLN A 353 17.54 9.49 -9.40
CA GLN A 353 16.08 9.57 -9.53
C GLN A 353 15.47 10.67 -8.66
N ARG A 354 15.91 10.75 -7.41
CA ARG A 354 15.47 11.75 -6.43
C ARG A 354 15.86 13.17 -6.84
N PHE A 355 17.08 13.35 -7.34
CA PHE A 355 17.57 14.64 -7.79
C PHE A 355 16.70 15.21 -8.92
N ARG A 356 16.31 14.36 -9.90
CA ARG A 356 15.38 14.78 -10.95
C ARG A 356 13.99 15.12 -10.43
N ALA A 357 13.47 14.42 -9.42
CA ALA A 357 12.17 14.74 -8.85
C ALA A 357 12.17 16.13 -8.17
N ALA A 358 13.29 16.53 -7.58
CA ALA A 358 13.42 17.80 -6.85
C ALA A 358 13.82 18.99 -7.75
N ALA A 359 14.56 18.74 -8.83
CA ALA A 359 14.98 19.76 -9.79
C ALA A 359 14.15 19.65 -11.09
N PRO A 360 13.30 20.64 -11.41
CA PRO A 360 12.58 20.71 -12.68
C PRO A 360 13.54 20.63 -13.88
N LEU A 361 13.08 20.03 -14.98
CA LEU A 361 13.92 19.83 -16.17
C LEU A 361 14.47 21.15 -16.75
N ASN A 362 13.68 22.22 -16.77
CA ASN A 362 14.15 23.53 -17.25
C ASN A 362 15.33 24.03 -16.42
N ASP A 363 15.21 23.96 -15.10
CA ASP A 363 16.28 24.39 -14.18
C ASP A 363 17.57 23.59 -14.38
N LEU A 364 17.46 22.30 -14.73
CA LEU A 364 18.62 21.45 -15.04
C LEU A 364 19.21 21.76 -16.42
N ALA A 365 18.36 21.95 -17.42
CA ALA A 365 18.78 22.18 -18.80
C ALA A 365 19.51 23.52 -19.00
N ASP A 366 19.23 24.50 -18.15
CA ASP A 366 19.91 25.80 -18.13
C ASP A 366 21.30 25.75 -17.46
N MET A 367 21.66 24.64 -16.80
CA MET A 367 22.95 24.50 -16.13
C MET A 367 24.10 24.30 -17.11
N PRO A 368 25.28 24.89 -16.86
CA PRO A 368 26.45 24.71 -17.71
C PRO A 368 26.89 23.24 -17.70
N GLY A 369 27.11 22.66 -18.87
CA GLY A 369 27.54 21.27 -19.02
C GLY A 369 26.43 20.22 -18.88
N TYR A 370 25.15 20.63 -18.92
CA TYR A 370 24.01 19.71 -18.81
C TYR A 370 24.01 18.61 -19.87
N VAL A 371 24.37 18.94 -21.13
CA VAL A 371 24.34 17.99 -22.24
C VAL A 371 25.35 16.86 -22.02
N GLU A 372 26.59 17.20 -21.66
CA GLU A 372 27.63 16.22 -21.35
C GLU A 372 27.26 15.39 -20.11
N TRP A 373 26.63 16.03 -19.12
CA TRP A 373 26.17 15.35 -17.91
C TRP A 373 25.06 14.33 -18.19
N ILE A 374 24.04 14.70 -18.97
CA ILE A 374 22.90 13.81 -19.25
C ILE A 374 23.30 12.64 -20.17
N GLU A 375 24.27 12.83 -21.07
CA GLU A 375 24.89 11.74 -21.84
C GLU A 375 25.62 10.73 -20.94
N LEU A 376 26.35 11.22 -19.94
CA LEU A 376 27.05 10.36 -18.98
C LEU A 376 26.05 9.53 -18.16
N VAL A 377 24.97 10.16 -17.68
CA VAL A 377 23.87 9.47 -16.97
C VAL A 377 23.17 8.46 -17.87
N ALA A 378 23.00 8.76 -19.16
CA ALA A 378 22.45 7.83 -20.15
C ALA A 378 23.33 6.60 -20.33
N THR A 379 24.64 6.79 -20.50
CA THR A 379 25.62 5.71 -20.62
C THR A 379 25.60 4.82 -19.38
N PHE A 380 25.59 5.43 -18.19
CA PHE A 380 25.45 4.72 -16.92
C PHE A 380 24.14 3.92 -16.85
N SER A 381 23.03 4.52 -17.26
CA SER A 381 21.71 3.86 -17.26
C SER A 381 21.64 2.66 -18.18
N GLN A 382 22.25 2.74 -19.37
CA GLN A 382 22.36 1.60 -20.29
C GLN A 382 23.14 0.44 -19.68
N ASN A 383 24.22 0.72 -18.93
CA ASN A 383 24.95 -0.31 -18.21
C ASN A 383 24.14 -0.88 -17.05
N ALA A 384 23.45 -0.04 -16.28
CA ALA A 384 22.58 -0.48 -15.19
C ALA A 384 21.43 -1.40 -15.65
N PHE A 385 20.87 -1.15 -16.84
CA PHE A 385 19.84 -2.01 -17.42
C PHE A 385 20.37 -3.43 -17.71
N ARG A 386 21.65 -3.55 -18.09
CA ARG A 386 22.35 -4.81 -18.34
C ARG A 386 22.71 -5.59 -17.08
N THR A 387 22.60 -4.97 -15.90
CA THR A 387 22.86 -5.62 -14.60
C THR A 387 21.60 -5.77 -13.75
N GLY A 388 20.41 -5.50 -14.31
CA GLY A 388 19.13 -5.67 -13.60
C GLY A 388 18.63 -4.44 -12.84
N HIS A 389 19.49 -3.47 -12.53
CA HIS A 389 19.15 -2.28 -11.73
C HIS A 389 18.46 -1.17 -12.55
N CYS A 390 17.24 -1.42 -13.04
CA CYS A 390 16.56 -0.52 -13.97
C CYS A 390 15.51 0.42 -13.35
N PHE A 391 14.84 0.02 -12.27
CA PHE A 391 13.63 0.69 -11.78
C PHE A 391 13.79 2.21 -11.54
N HIS A 392 14.74 2.60 -10.69
CA HIS A 392 14.96 4.01 -10.35
C HIS A 392 15.40 4.85 -11.56
N LEU A 393 16.20 4.28 -12.45
CA LEU A 393 16.67 4.99 -13.64
C LEU A 393 15.56 5.10 -14.70
N LEU A 394 14.71 4.09 -14.87
CA LEU A 394 13.50 4.21 -15.68
C LEU A 394 12.58 5.31 -15.13
N LYS A 395 12.40 5.39 -13.81
CA LYS A 395 11.63 6.47 -13.17
C LYS A 395 12.28 7.84 -13.39
N PHE A 396 13.61 7.93 -13.37
CA PHE A 396 14.34 9.16 -13.75
C PHE A 396 14.01 9.58 -15.19
N TRP A 397 14.15 8.67 -16.15
CA TRP A 397 13.96 8.97 -17.57
C TRP A 397 12.49 9.23 -17.94
N SER A 398 11.54 8.52 -17.33
CA SER A 398 10.11 8.79 -17.55
C SER A 398 9.75 10.21 -17.10
N ARG A 399 10.25 10.65 -15.93
CA ARG A 399 10.11 12.03 -15.46
C ARG A 399 10.81 13.04 -16.38
N ILE A 400 11.96 12.72 -16.96
CA ILE A 400 12.61 13.59 -17.98
C ILE A 400 11.66 13.79 -19.17
N VAL A 401 11.11 12.71 -19.74
CA VAL A 401 10.20 12.78 -20.89
C VAL A 401 8.91 13.51 -20.58
N GLU A 402 8.30 13.27 -19.41
CA GLU A 402 7.17 14.08 -18.92
C GLU A 402 7.54 15.57 -18.85
N GLY A 403 8.74 15.89 -18.35
CA GLY A 403 9.24 17.27 -18.34
C GLY A 403 9.35 17.90 -19.72
N MET A 404 9.58 17.11 -20.78
CA MET A 404 9.67 17.62 -22.15
C MET A 404 8.30 17.98 -22.75
N THR A 405 7.22 17.29 -22.36
CA THR A 405 5.88 17.51 -22.93
C THR A 405 5.17 18.71 -22.31
N TYR A 406 5.40 19.00 -21.02
CA TYR A 406 4.73 20.09 -20.30
C TYR A 406 5.45 21.45 -20.40
N PHE A 407 6.75 21.51 -20.73
CA PHE A 407 7.53 22.74 -20.68
C PHE A 407 8.08 23.19 -22.04
N GLN A 408 7.54 24.30 -22.56
CA GLN A 408 7.81 24.84 -23.91
C GLN A 408 9.15 25.61 -24.05
N GLN A 409 10.08 25.52 -23.09
CA GLN A 409 11.27 26.40 -23.02
C GLN A 409 12.61 25.71 -23.28
N LEU A 410 12.63 24.40 -23.54
CA LEU A 410 13.87 23.68 -23.82
C LEU A 410 14.46 24.08 -25.19
N GLY A 411 15.77 24.32 -25.24
CA GLY A 411 16.48 24.57 -26.49
C GLY A 411 16.44 23.38 -27.44
N GLU A 412 16.35 23.64 -28.75
CA GLU A 412 16.21 22.61 -29.80
C GLU A 412 17.31 21.54 -29.76
N VAL A 413 18.56 21.96 -29.49
CA VAL A 413 19.72 21.05 -29.36
C VAL A 413 19.51 20.06 -28.21
N THR A 414 19.06 20.54 -27.06
CA THR A 414 18.79 19.71 -25.88
C THR A 414 17.65 18.73 -26.13
N VAL A 415 16.56 19.20 -26.76
CA VAL A 415 15.41 18.34 -27.12
C VAL A 415 15.84 17.20 -28.04
N LYS A 416 16.56 17.53 -29.13
CA LYS A 416 17.07 16.53 -30.07
C LYS A 416 17.97 15.52 -29.37
N LYS A 417 18.83 15.99 -28.46
CA LYS A 417 19.73 15.10 -27.74
C LYS A 417 19.02 14.14 -26.79
N LEU A 418 18.03 14.63 -26.06
CA LEU A 418 17.18 13.79 -25.19
C LEU A 418 16.39 12.76 -26.00
N GLN A 419 15.91 13.13 -27.19
CA GLN A 419 15.27 12.20 -28.12
C GLN A 419 16.21 11.07 -28.57
N GLU A 420 17.45 11.39 -28.95
CA GLU A 420 18.46 10.38 -29.31
C GLU A 420 18.80 9.45 -28.13
N ILE A 421 18.93 10.01 -26.92
CA ILE A 421 19.21 9.25 -25.69
C ILE A 421 18.07 8.28 -25.36
N THR A 422 16.83 8.78 -25.36
CA THR A 422 15.64 7.97 -25.02
C THR A 422 15.44 6.81 -26.00
N GLU A 423 15.67 7.03 -27.29
CA GLU A 423 15.67 5.98 -28.31
C GLU A 423 16.71 4.88 -28.00
N GLY A 424 17.95 5.27 -27.67
CA GLY A 424 19.01 4.34 -27.29
C GLY A 424 18.73 3.56 -26.00
N LEU A 425 18.11 4.20 -25.00
CA LEU A 425 17.71 3.58 -23.73
C LEU A 425 16.64 2.52 -23.95
N VAL A 426 15.59 2.84 -24.71
CA VAL A 426 14.50 1.91 -25.01
C VAL A 426 15.02 0.69 -25.76
N ARG A 427 15.84 0.89 -26.81
CA ARG A 427 16.47 -0.20 -27.55
C ARG A 427 17.35 -1.07 -26.66
N THR A 428 18.17 -0.48 -25.80
CA THR A 428 19.06 -1.23 -24.89
C THR A 428 18.26 -2.05 -23.88
N PHE A 429 17.20 -1.47 -23.30
CA PHE A 429 16.35 -2.16 -22.33
C PHE A 429 15.67 -3.38 -22.95
N MET A 430 15.01 -3.20 -24.11
CA MET A 430 14.34 -4.29 -24.83
C MET A 430 15.32 -5.39 -25.21
N ALA A 431 16.44 -5.03 -25.86
CA ALA A 431 17.45 -6.01 -26.29
C ALA A 431 18.02 -6.83 -25.13
N THR A 432 18.25 -6.19 -23.97
CA THR A 432 18.77 -6.86 -22.77
C THR A 432 17.79 -7.90 -22.24
N ARG A 433 16.50 -7.56 -22.14
CA ARG A 433 15.46 -8.49 -21.64
C ARG A 433 15.20 -9.64 -22.59
N ILE A 434 15.20 -9.39 -23.90
CA ILE A 434 15.05 -10.43 -24.93
C ILE A 434 16.24 -11.38 -24.94
N ALA A 435 17.46 -10.87 -24.77
CA ALA A 435 18.67 -11.70 -24.70
C ALA A 435 18.71 -12.55 -23.42
N ALA A 436 18.12 -12.06 -22.32
CA ALA A 436 18.02 -12.77 -21.05
C ALA A 436 16.91 -13.84 -21.02
N ALA A 437 15.98 -13.83 -21.97
CA ALA A 437 14.89 -14.79 -22.04
C ALA A 437 15.42 -16.18 -22.43
N GLY A 438 15.20 -17.18 -21.56
CA GLY A 438 15.59 -18.58 -21.80
C GLY A 438 16.32 -19.32 -20.66
N GLY A 439 16.33 -18.78 -19.44
CA GLY A 439 16.87 -19.46 -18.24
C GLY A 439 17.19 -18.50 -17.09
N VAL A 440 17.71 -19.03 -15.98
CA VAL A 440 18.27 -18.24 -14.86
C VAL A 440 19.47 -17.46 -15.40
N SER A 441 19.25 -16.19 -15.69
CA SER A 441 20.28 -15.24 -16.14
C SER A 441 20.92 -14.58 -14.92
N GLU A 442 22.19 -14.16 -15.02
CA GLU A 442 22.86 -13.35 -13.98
C GLU A 442 22.09 -12.04 -13.64
N LEU A 443 21.11 -11.68 -14.47
CA LEU A 443 20.26 -10.50 -14.35
C LEU A 443 19.20 -10.58 -13.25
N TRP A 444 18.73 -11.77 -12.88
CA TRP A 444 17.61 -11.95 -11.97
C TRP A 444 17.63 -13.32 -11.29
N GLU A 445 17.39 -13.35 -9.98
CA GLU A 445 17.28 -14.62 -9.23
C GLU A 445 15.95 -15.34 -9.49
N GLU A 446 14.88 -14.58 -9.77
CA GLU A 446 13.53 -15.04 -10.11
C GLU A 446 13.08 -14.43 -11.46
N ASP A 447 12.30 -15.17 -12.26
CA ASP A 447 11.82 -14.69 -13.56
C ASP A 447 10.76 -13.58 -13.37
N PRO A 448 10.98 -12.32 -13.84
CA PRO A 448 10.03 -11.24 -13.63
C PRO A 448 8.70 -11.40 -14.36
N LEU A 449 8.58 -12.36 -15.26
CA LEU A 449 7.28 -12.73 -15.82
C LEU A 449 6.39 -13.46 -14.79
N GLU A 450 6.92 -13.86 -13.64
CA GLU A 450 6.16 -14.45 -12.53
C GLU A 450 5.53 -13.39 -11.61
N ASP A 451 6.10 -12.18 -11.52
CA ASP A 451 5.54 -11.03 -10.81
C ASP A 451 5.00 -9.98 -11.80
N GLU A 452 3.77 -10.23 -12.27
CA GLU A 452 3.13 -9.40 -13.30
C GLU A 452 2.89 -7.95 -12.81
N ASP A 453 2.64 -7.72 -11.51
CA ASP A 453 2.36 -6.40 -10.97
C ASP A 453 3.61 -5.50 -11.02
N HIS A 454 4.75 -6.00 -10.56
CA HIS A 454 6.02 -5.24 -10.62
C HIS A 454 6.51 -5.05 -12.07
N LEU A 455 6.29 -6.06 -12.91
CA LEU A 455 6.60 -5.99 -14.34
C LEU A 455 5.82 -4.87 -15.03
N ILE A 456 4.50 -4.80 -14.80
CA ILE A 456 3.62 -3.80 -15.40
C ILE A 456 4.03 -2.39 -14.99
N GLU A 457 4.39 -2.17 -13.72
CA GLU A 457 4.86 -0.85 -13.25
C GLU A 457 6.16 -0.44 -13.97
N THR A 458 7.14 -1.35 -14.01
CA THR A 458 8.44 -1.11 -14.64
C THR A 458 8.31 -0.82 -16.13
N LEU A 459 7.53 -1.63 -16.83
CA LEU A 459 7.30 -1.44 -18.26
C LEU A 459 6.46 -0.18 -18.52
N GLY A 460 5.50 0.15 -17.66
CA GLY A 460 4.74 1.40 -17.74
C GLY A 460 5.65 2.62 -17.92
N MET A 461 6.73 2.70 -17.13
CA MET A 461 7.74 3.76 -17.26
C MET A 461 8.49 3.72 -18.60
N LEU A 462 8.85 2.53 -19.09
CA LEU A 462 9.45 2.35 -20.41
C LEU A 462 8.53 2.85 -21.54
N GLY A 463 7.23 2.56 -21.44
CA GLY A 463 6.22 3.03 -22.40
C GLY A 463 6.16 4.56 -22.49
N LEU A 464 6.24 5.24 -21.35
CA LEU A 464 6.33 6.72 -21.31
C LEU A 464 7.61 7.22 -21.99
N ILE A 465 8.74 6.56 -21.77
CA ILE A 465 10.03 6.94 -22.39
C ILE A 465 9.96 6.76 -23.92
N ALA A 466 9.41 5.63 -24.38
CA ALA A 466 9.27 5.31 -25.80
C ALA A 466 8.44 6.37 -26.56
N ARG A 467 7.46 7.00 -25.90
CA ARG A 467 6.63 8.05 -26.49
C ARG A 467 7.41 9.31 -26.91
N CYS A 468 8.64 9.50 -26.41
CA CYS A 468 9.51 10.61 -26.86
C CYS A 468 9.87 10.52 -28.35
N ARG A 469 10.10 9.30 -28.86
CA ARG A 469 10.40 8.97 -30.26
C ARG A 469 9.63 7.70 -30.64
N TYR A 470 8.30 7.83 -30.63
CA TYR A 470 7.41 6.67 -30.63
C TYR A 470 7.56 5.78 -31.87
N VAL A 471 7.46 6.37 -33.07
CA VAL A 471 7.55 5.63 -34.33
C VAL A 471 8.89 4.90 -34.46
N GLN A 472 10.00 5.55 -34.04
CA GLN A 472 11.32 4.93 -34.04
C GLN A 472 11.43 3.80 -33.01
N SER A 473 10.81 3.97 -31.84
CA SER A 473 10.76 2.94 -30.80
C SER A 473 9.98 1.71 -31.25
N CYS A 474 8.83 1.90 -31.91
CA CYS A 474 8.04 0.82 -32.51
C CYS A 474 8.82 0.11 -33.63
N ALA A 475 9.48 0.88 -34.51
CA ALA A 475 10.31 0.32 -35.57
C ALA A 475 11.46 -0.53 -35.01
N ALA A 476 12.13 -0.07 -33.95
CA ALA A 476 13.18 -0.82 -33.27
C ALA A 476 12.65 -2.13 -32.64
N LEU A 477 11.45 -2.11 -32.06
CA LEU A 477 10.79 -3.30 -31.51
C LEU A 477 10.49 -4.32 -32.61
N ILE A 478 9.97 -3.88 -33.76
CA ILE A 478 9.68 -4.75 -34.93
C ILE A 478 10.98 -5.32 -35.52
N GLU A 479 12.02 -4.50 -35.66
CA GLU A 479 13.34 -4.91 -36.14
C GLU A 479 13.95 -6.05 -35.30
N MET A 480 13.67 -6.08 -33.99
CA MET A 480 14.08 -7.16 -33.10
C MET A 480 13.11 -8.36 -33.11
N PHE A 481 11.83 -8.12 -33.33
CA PHE A 481 10.78 -9.15 -33.33
C PHE A 481 10.82 -10.05 -34.57
N ASP A 482 10.91 -9.46 -35.76
CA ASP A 482 10.78 -10.17 -37.04
C ASP A 482 11.83 -11.30 -37.23
N PRO A 483 13.12 -11.10 -36.90
CA PRO A 483 14.11 -12.18 -36.98
C PRO A 483 13.78 -13.36 -36.05
N VAL A 484 13.30 -13.10 -34.83
CA VAL A 484 12.97 -14.14 -33.84
C VAL A 484 11.77 -14.97 -34.30
N VAL A 485 10.76 -14.33 -34.89
CA VAL A 485 9.62 -15.06 -35.48
C VAL A 485 10.05 -15.91 -36.67
N ALA A 486 10.90 -15.39 -37.54
CA ALA A 486 11.41 -16.15 -38.69
C ALA A 486 12.23 -17.38 -38.24
N GLU A 487 13.09 -17.22 -37.23
CA GLU A 487 13.84 -18.33 -36.62
C GLU A 487 12.91 -19.38 -35.99
N TYR A 488 11.89 -18.93 -35.25
CA TYR A 488 10.90 -19.82 -34.64
C TYR A 488 10.10 -20.63 -35.68
N GLN A 489 9.65 -20.00 -36.77
CA GLN A 489 8.92 -20.68 -37.84
C GLN A 489 9.77 -21.78 -38.50
N VAL A 490 11.05 -21.49 -38.77
CA VAL A 490 11.98 -22.50 -39.30
C VAL A 490 12.17 -23.63 -38.30
N PHE A 491 12.38 -23.31 -37.03
CA PHE A 491 12.55 -24.30 -35.96
C PHE A 491 11.34 -25.23 -35.83
N ILE A 492 10.12 -24.68 -35.78
CA ILE A 492 8.88 -25.46 -35.69
C ILE A 492 8.71 -26.37 -36.92
N SER A 493 8.97 -25.85 -38.13
CA SER A 493 8.86 -26.67 -39.34
C SER A 493 9.81 -27.90 -39.32
N GLN A 494 11.00 -27.74 -38.74
CA GLN A 494 11.97 -28.82 -38.58
C GLN A 494 11.55 -29.81 -37.47
N ALA A 495 11.03 -29.29 -36.36
CA ALA A 495 10.56 -30.12 -35.24
C ALA A 495 9.34 -30.98 -35.63
N SER A 496 8.37 -30.41 -36.36
CA SER A 496 7.20 -31.15 -36.85
C SER A 496 7.57 -32.27 -37.84
N MET A 497 8.59 -32.05 -38.67
CA MET A 497 9.10 -33.06 -39.63
C MET A 497 9.85 -34.22 -38.94
N ALA A 498 10.44 -33.98 -37.77
CA ALA A 498 11.20 -34.99 -37.02
C ALA A 498 10.30 -35.94 -36.20
N GLY A 499 9.02 -35.62 -36.00
CA GLY A 499 8.02 -36.50 -35.38
C GLY A 499 8.26 -36.85 -33.91
N VAL A 500 9.23 -36.23 -33.23
CA VAL A 500 9.56 -36.49 -31.83
C VAL A 500 9.79 -35.17 -31.09
N VAL A 501 8.91 -34.85 -30.13
CA VAL A 501 9.11 -33.76 -29.17
C VAL A 501 9.98 -34.30 -28.03
N ASN A 502 11.29 -34.10 -28.14
CA ASN A 502 12.24 -34.40 -27.04
C ASN A 502 12.29 -33.24 -26.03
N GLU A 503 12.83 -33.49 -24.83
CA GLU A 503 13.01 -32.45 -23.79
C GLU A 503 13.76 -31.21 -24.32
N ASN A 504 14.82 -31.40 -25.12
CA ASN A 504 15.57 -30.29 -25.73
C ASN A 504 14.73 -29.42 -26.67
N VAL A 505 13.74 -30.01 -27.36
CA VAL A 505 12.83 -29.24 -28.24
C VAL A 505 11.86 -28.43 -27.38
N LYS A 506 11.39 -29.00 -26.27
CA LYS A 506 10.52 -28.33 -25.32
C LYS A 506 11.21 -27.16 -24.61
N GLU A 507 12.46 -27.32 -24.20
CA GLU A 507 13.27 -26.23 -23.62
C GLU A 507 13.49 -25.10 -24.64
N ALA A 508 13.81 -25.44 -25.89
CA ALA A 508 13.97 -24.43 -26.94
C ALA A 508 12.66 -23.67 -27.22
N ILE A 509 11.51 -24.37 -27.23
CA ILE A 509 10.19 -23.75 -27.36
C ILE A 509 9.93 -22.77 -26.21
N ASP A 510 10.18 -23.18 -24.96
CA ASP A 510 9.98 -22.33 -23.77
C ASP A 510 10.82 -21.04 -23.83
N VAL A 511 12.05 -21.12 -24.36
CA VAL A 511 12.89 -19.94 -24.61
C VAL A 511 12.26 -18.99 -25.62
N TYR A 512 11.77 -19.49 -26.76
CA TYR A 512 11.09 -18.65 -27.75
C TYR A 512 9.79 -18.06 -27.20
N GLU A 513 9.01 -18.84 -26.48
CA GLU A 513 7.75 -18.39 -25.88
C GLU A 513 7.99 -17.32 -24.80
N THR A 514 9.05 -17.45 -24.01
CA THR A 514 9.48 -16.41 -23.06
C THR A 514 9.88 -15.12 -23.79
N LYS A 515 10.63 -15.22 -24.90
CA LYS A 515 10.96 -14.06 -25.75
C LYS A 515 9.69 -13.40 -26.30
N PHE A 516 8.75 -14.20 -26.78
CA PHE A 516 7.47 -13.71 -27.29
C PHE A 516 6.62 -13.04 -26.21
N ALA A 517 6.57 -13.58 -24.99
CA ALA A 517 5.92 -12.91 -23.87
C ALA A 517 6.51 -11.51 -23.64
N TRP A 518 7.85 -11.37 -23.60
CA TRP A 518 8.51 -10.06 -23.49
C TRP A 518 8.14 -9.11 -24.64
N PHE A 519 8.19 -9.58 -25.89
CA PHE A 519 7.78 -8.77 -27.04
C PHE A 519 6.33 -8.28 -26.93
N ILE A 520 5.41 -9.17 -26.54
CA ILE A 520 3.99 -8.84 -26.40
C ILE A 520 3.78 -7.87 -25.25
N TYR A 521 4.47 -8.01 -24.12
CA TYR A 521 4.42 -7.03 -23.04
C TYR A 521 4.97 -5.65 -23.46
N PHE A 522 6.05 -5.59 -24.25
CA PHE A 522 6.53 -4.31 -24.81
C PHE A 522 5.49 -3.69 -25.74
N MET A 523 4.90 -4.48 -26.66
CA MET A 523 3.81 -4.02 -27.53
C MET A 523 2.62 -3.50 -26.72
N ALA A 524 2.23 -4.23 -25.67
CA ALA A 524 1.11 -3.89 -24.81
C ALA A 524 1.28 -2.54 -24.11
N VAL A 525 2.46 -2.33 -23.54
CA VAL A 525 2.79 -1.08 -22.84
C VAL A 525 2.94 0.08 -23.80
N PHE A 526 3.49 -0.13 -25.00
CA PHE A 526 3.60 0.91 -26.02
C PHE A 526 2.19 1.39 -26.40
N VAL A 527 1.31 0.46 -26.79
CA VAL A 527 -0.10 0.72 -27.10
C VAL A 527 -0.84 1.35 -25.91
N GLY A 528 -0.69 0.79 -24.71
CA GLY A 528 -1.42 1.18 -23.50
C GLY A 528 -1.07 2.56 -22.93
N ASN A 529 0.11 3.09 -23.26
CA ASN A 529 0.56 4.43 -22.87
C ASN A 529 0.20 5.50 -23.90
N ARG A 530 -0.84 5.27 -24.72
CA ARG A 530 -1.38 6.27 -25.65
C ARG A 530 -1.94 7.47 -24.88
N PRO A 531 -1.42 8.70 -25.09
CA PRO A 531 -1.99 9.90 -24.48
C PRO A 531 -3.30 10.30 -25.18
N ALA A 532 -4.36 10.54 -24.41
CA ALA A 532 -5.71 10.82 -24.94
C ALA A 532 -5.80 12.05 -25.88
N TYR A 533 -4.89 13.01 -25.74
CA TYR A 533 -4.93 14.31 -26.44
C TYR A 533 -3.75 14.56 -27.39
N LEU A 534 -2.80 13.62 -27.51
CA LEU A 534 -1.55 13.77 -28.26
C LEU A 534 -1.35 12.70 -29.35
N SER A 535 -2.31 11.78 -29.56
CA SER A 535 -2.13 10.75 -30.59
C SER A 535 -2.21 11.32 -31.99
N SER A 536 -1.23 10.95 -32.82
CA SER A 536 -1.16 11.29 -34.24
C SER A 536 -1.50 10.06 -35.09
N ASP A 537 -1.95 10.28 -36.32
CA ASP A 537 -2.20 9.24 -37.32
C ASP A 537 -0.98 8.31 -37.51
N GLU A 538 0.24 8.86 -37.47
CA GLU A 538 1.48 8.08 -37.55
C GLU A 538 1.69 7.15 -36.34
N CYS A 539 1.36 7.63 -35.13
CA CYS A 539 1.45 6.80 -33.92
C CYS A 539 0.37 5.71 -33.91
N ASP A 540 -0.85 6.04 -34.31
CA ASP A 540 -1.95 5.08 -34.41
C ASP A 540 -1.67 4.02 -35.48
N ALA A 541 -1.05 4.39 -36.61
CA ALA A 541 -0.60 3.44 -37.64
C ALA A 541 0.50 2.49 -37.10
N ALA A 542 1.46 3.00 -36.33
CA ALA A 542 2.48 2.18 -35.69
C ALA A 542 1.87 1.19 -34.68
N ASP A 543 0.88 1.63 -33.91
CA ASP A 543 0.13 0.77 -32.98
C ASP A 543 -0.64 -0.33 -33.72
N GLY A 544 -1.22 0.00 -34.88
CA GLY A 544 -1.86 -0.98 -35.76
C GLY A 544 -0.88 -2.04 -36.28
N GLU A 545 0.35 -1.66 -36.59
CA GLU A 545 1.40 -2.60 -37.01
C GLU A 545 1.83 -3.55 -35.87
N LEU A 546 2.06 -3.03 -34.66
CA LEU A 546 2.40 -3.84 -33.49
C LEU A 546 1.30 -4.87 -33.17
N ILE A 547 0.04 -4.43 -33.16
CA ILE A 547 -1.11 -5.31 -32.91
C ILE A 547 -1.24 -6.38 -33.99
N THR A 548 -1.01 -6.02 -35.25
CA THR A 548 -1.03 -6.98 -36.36
C THR A 548 -0.02 -8.10 -36.14
N LYS A 549 1.21 -7.76 -35.75
CA LYS A 549 2.28 -8.74 -35.47
C LYS A 549 1.94 -9.66 -34.30
N ALA A 550 1.37 -9.11 -33.22
CA ALA A 550 0.94 -9.90 -32.07
C ALA A 550 -0.18 -10.89 -32.42
N ILE A 551 -1.16 -10.47 -33.24
CA ILE A 551 -2.26 -11.34 -33.70
C ILE A 551 -1.73 -12.45 -34.63
N GLN A 552 -0.79 -12.14 -35.54
CA GLN A 552 -0.18 -13.17 -36.41
C GLN A 552 0.51 -14.27 -35.59
N LEU A 553 1.22 -13.87 -34.54
CA LEU A 553 1.87 -14.80 -33.62
C LEU A 553 0.84 -15.61 -32.82
N MET A 554 -0.25 -14.98 -32.37
CA MET A 554 -1.36 -15.64 -31.69
C MET A 554 -2.02 -16.72 -32.57
N GLU A 555 -2.36 -16.41 -33.83
CA GLU A 555 -2.96 -17.39 -34.75
C GLU A 555 -2.02 -18.56 -35.05
N THR A 556 -0.73 -18.26 -35.22
CA THR A 556 0.31 -19.28 -35.42
C THR A 556 0.35 -20.22 -34.21
N ASN A 557 0.37 -19.67 -32.99
CA ASN A 557 0.44 -20.49 -31.78
C ASN A 557 -0.85 -21.27 -31.52
N GLN A 558 -2.02 -20.67 -31.78
CA GLN A 558 -3.31 -21.35 -31.65
C GLN A 558 -3.43 -22.54 -32.62
N THR A 559 -2.93 -22.41 -33.84
CA THR A 559 -2.90 -23.50 -34.82
C THR A 559 -2.00 -24.64 -34.34
N LEU A 560 -0.81 -24.32 -33.85
CA LEU A 560 0.13 -25.31 -33.30
C LEU A 560 -0.42 -26.00 -32.04
N ALA A 561 -1.08 -25.26 -31.16
CA ALA A 561 -1.70 -25.81 -29.95
C ALA A 561 -2.88 -26.76 -30.24
N GLN A 562 -3.60 -26.56 -31.35
CA GLN A 562 -4.63 -27.50 -31.81
C GLN A 562 -4.03 -28.83 -32.27
N GLU A 563 -2.84 -28.80 -32.87
CA GLU A 563 -2.13 -30.01 -33.32
C GLU A 563 -1.43 -30.72 -32.16
N ASN A 564 -0.87 -29.97 -31.21
CA ASN A 564 -0.18 -30.53 -30.04
C ASN A 564 -0.32 -29.61 -28.80
N PRO A 565 -0.91 -30.10 -27.69
CA PRO A 565 -1.05 -29.34 -26.45
C PRO A 565 0.27 -28.88 -25.81
N ALA A 566 1.42 -29.42 -26.24
CA ALA A 566 2.74 -29.01 -25.75
C ALA A 566 3.11 -27.55 -26.09
N PHE A 567 2.40 -26.91 -27.04
CA PHE A 567 2.59 -25.50 -27.44
C PHE A 567 1.68 -24.51 -26.66
N LEU A 568 1.06 -24.96 -25.55
CA LEU A 568 0.28 -24.10 -24.65
C LEU A 568 1.20 -23.40 -23.65
N ASN A 569 1.47 -22.10 -23.86
CA ASN A 569 2.32 -21.31 -22.98
C ASN A 569 1.56 -20.25 -22.17
N LYS A 570 1.60 -20.41 -20.85
CA LYS A 570 0.95 -19.52 -19.89
C LYS A 570 1.49 -18.08 -19.90
N LYS A 571 2.81 -17.91 -20.06
CA LYS A 571 3.48 -16.59 -20.04
C LYS A 571 3.05 -15.76 -21.25
N MET A 572 2.99 -16.39 -22.43
CA MET A 572 2.52 -15.75 -23.65
C MET A 572 1.03 -15.42 -23.59
N ASP A 573 0.20 -16.32 -23.06
CA ASP A 573 -1.24 -16.06 -22.89
C ASP A 573 -1.52 -14.89 -21.92
N SER A 574 -0.82 -14.82 -20.79
CA SER A 574 -0.90 -13.66 -19.88
C SER A 574 -0.51 -12.36 -20.58
N ALA A 575 0.60 -12.36 -21.33
CA ALA A 575 1.04 -11.19 -22.09
C ALA A 575 -0.01 -10.74 -23.13
N LEU A 576 -0.65 -11.68 -23.83
CA LEU A 576 -1.72 -11.39 -24.80
C LEU A 576 -2.96 -10.80 -24.12
N ILE A 577 -3.36 -11.33 -22.96
CA ILE A 577 -4.47 -10.78 -22.16
C ILE A 577 -4.16 -9.34 -21.76
N TYR A 578 -2.94 -9.08 -21.30
CA TYR A 578 -2.50 -7.74 -20.93
C TYR A 578 -2.49 -6.80 -22.16
N LEU A 579 -1.97 -7.25 -23.31
CA LEU A 579 -2.02 -6.51 -24.59
C LEU A 579 -3.44 -6.10 -24.96
N PHE A 580 -4.39 -7.03 -24.97
CA PHE A 580 -5.77 -6.71 -25.34
C PHE A 580 -6.46 -5.82 -24.31
N SER A 581 -6.10 -5.93 -23.04
CA SER A 581 -6.55 -4.98 -22.00
C SER A 581 -6.05 -3.57 -22.27
N GLN A 582 -4.76 -3.40 -22.60
CA GLN A 582 -4.16 -2.11 -22.94
C GLN A 582 -4.71 -1.53 -24.25
N TYR A 583 -4.93 -2.37 -25.26
CA TYR A 583 -5.57 -1.97 -26.51
C TYR A 583 -7.00 -1.49 -26.26
N ARG A 584 -7.78 -2.26 -25.48
CA ARG A 584 -9.15 -1.90 -25.12
C ARG A 584 -9.20 -0.55 -24.42
N LYS A 585 -8.32 -0.33 -23.45
CA LYS A 585 -8.20 0.95 -22.74
C LYS A 585 -7.92 2.13 -23.68
N SER A 586 -7.13 1.90 -24.74
CA SER A 586 -6.60 2.97 -25.59
C SER A 586 -7.44 3.28 -26.84
N TYR A 587 -8.16 2.29 -27.37
CA TYR A 587 -8.81 2.36 -28.69
C TYR A 587 -10.29 1.97 -28.72
N ILE A 588 -10.80 1.20 -27.75
CA ILE A 588 -12.21 0.80 -27.75
C ILE A 588 -13.07 1.90 -27.11
N GLY A 589 -14.05 2.39 -27.86
CA GLY A 589 -14.85 3.56 -27.47
C GLY A 589 -14.29 4.91 -27.98
N GLU A 590 -13.13 4.91 -28.64
CA GLU A 590 -12.57 6.08 -29.29
C GLU A 590 -13.07 6.23 -30.73
N SER A 591 -13.54 7.43 -31.09
CA SER A 591 -14.21 7.67 -32.38
C SER A 591 -13.27 8.10 -33.51
N ASN A 592 -12.04 8.50 -33.18
CA ASN A 592 -11.08 9.12 -34.12
C ASN A 592 -9.87 8.24 -34.49
N ALA A 593 -9.76 7.01 -33.98
CA ALA A 593 -8.59 6.17 -34.21
C ALA A 593 -8.76 5.24 -35.42
N LYS A 594 -8.82 5.79 -36.65
CA LYS A 594 -9.00 4.98 -37.87
C LYS A 594 -7.72 4.31 -38.36
N GLU A 595 -6.57 4.98 -38.22
CA GLU A 595 -5.30 4.47 -38.76
C GLU A 595 -4.82 3.20 -38.06
N VAL A 596 -5.19 2.98 -36.78
CA VAL A 596 -4.86 1.74 -36.05
C VAL A 596 -5.48 0.50 -36.67
N TYR A 597 -6.64 0.63 -37.35
CA TYR A 597 -7.34 -0.49 -37.99
C TYR A 597 -6.86 -0.76 -39.41
N LYS A 598 -6.08 0.14 -40.02
CA LYS A 598 -5.65 -0.01 -41.42
C LYS A 598 -4.86 -1.29 -41.65
N LYS A 599 -3.84 -1.55 -40.82
CA LYS A 599 -2.99 -2.74 -40.96
C LYS A 599 -3.70 -4.04 -40.55
N PRO A 600 -4.46 -4.08 -39.43
CA PRO A 600 -5.31 -5.22 -39.10
C PRO A 600 -6.36 -5.53 -40.19
N ASN A 601 -6.93 -4.53 -40.85
CA ASN A 601 -7.85 -4.74 -41.98
C ASN A 601 -7.15 -5.40 -43.16
N GLU A 602 -5.98 -4.88 -43.57
CA GLU A 602 -5.20 -5.45 -44.69
C GLU A 602 -4.85 -6.93 -44.50
N VAL A 603 -4.61 -7.37 -43.25
CA VAL A 603 -4.11 -8.72 -42.95
C VAL A 603 -5.24 -9.68 -42.53
N PHE A 604 -6.18 -9.21 -41.71
CA PHE A 604 -7.20 -10.05 -41.06
C PHE A 604 -8.64 -9.67 -41.41
N GLY A 605 -8.85 -8.55 -42.12
CA GLY A 605 -10.19 -8.02 -42.39
C GLY A 605 -10.86 -7.38 -41.17
N ILE A 606 -10.09 -6.93 -40.18
CA ILE A 606 -10.60 -6.22 -38.99
C ILE A 606 -10.78 -4.75 -39.35
N GLU A 607 -12.00 -4.34 -39.67
CA GLU A 607 -12.30 -2.97 -40.14
C GLU A 607 -12.55 -1.99 -38.99
N ASP A 608 -13.14 -2.49 -37.89
CA ASP A 608 -13.57 -1.63 -36.79
C ASP A 608 -13.40 -2.24 -35.39
N GLN A 609 -13.79 -1.46 -34.38
CA GLN A 609 -13.75 -1.87 -32.97
C GLN A 609 -14.61 -3.11 -32.67
N SER A 610 -15.68 -3.34 -33.42
CA SER A 610 -16.57 -4.50 -33.25
C SER A 610 -15.86 -5.77 -33.69
N ASP A 611 -15.19 -5.73 -34.84
CA ASP A 611 -14.37 -6.84 -35.35
C ASP A 611 -13.23 -7.16 -34.39
N MET A 612 -12.55 -6.13 -33.87
CA MET A 612 -11.50 -6.32 -32.88
C MET A 612 -12.03 -6.90 -31.57
N LEU A 613 -13.19 -6.46 -31.10
CA LEU A 613 -13.85 -7.06 -29.93
C LEU A 613 -14.25 -8.52 -30.20
N ASN A 614 -14.68 -8.86 -31.41
CA ASN A 614 -14.98 -10.23 -31.81
C ASN A 614 -13.74 -11.12 -31.88
N LEU A 615 -12.53 -10.57 -32.05
CA LEU A 615 -11.26 -11.28 -31.92
C LEU A 615 -10.84 -11.43 -30.44
N ILE A 616 -10.94 -10.34 -29.67
CA ILE A 616 -10.53 -10.29 -28.25
C ILE A 616 -11.44 -11.15 -27.38
N MET A 617 -12.75 -11.16 -27.63
CA MET A 617 -13.71 -11.92 -26.84
C MET A 617 -13.35 -13.42 -26.85
N PRO A 618 -13.13 -14.09 -27.98
CA PRO A 618 -12.54 -15.43 -28.03
C PRO A 618 -11.19 -15.58 -27.34
N SER A 619 -10.32 -14.59 -27.15
CA SER A 619 -9.04 -14.83 -26.44
C SER A 619 -9.25 -15.06 -24.92
N GLY A 620 -10.01 -14.19 -24.24
CA GLY A 620 -10.36 -14.39 -22.81
C GLY A 620 -11.46 -15.44 -22.59
N TYR A 621 -12.40 -15.54 -23.53
CA TYR A 621 -13.51 -16.50 -23.50
C TYR A 621 -13.08 -17.86 -24.08
N SER A 622 -12.05 -17.96 -24.94
CA SER A 622 -11.46 -19.26 -25.34
C SER A 622 -10.55 -19.80 -24.25
N ALA A 623 -9.83 -18.98 -23.47
CA ALA A 623 -9.14 -19.50 -22.28
C ALA A 623 -10.14 -20.16 -21.32
N LEU A 624 -11.26 -19.49 -21.02
CA LEU A 624 -12.34 -20.05 -20.18
C LEU A 624 -13.09 -21.22 -20.84
N LYS A 625 -13.41 -21.15 -22.15
CA LYS A 625 -14.01 -22.28 -22.91
C LYS A 625 -13.05 -23.46 -23.05
N SER A 626 -11.75 -23.22 -23.16
CA SER A 626 -10.71 -24.26 -23.22
C SER A 626 -10.54 -24.93 -21.87
N ILE A 627 -10.49 -24.15 -20.78
CA ILE A 627 -10.51 -24.67 -19.40
C ILE A 627 -11.77 -25.51 -19.16
N ARG A 628 -12.93 -25.03 -19.62
CA ARG A 628 -14.20 -25.75 -19.52
C ARG A 628 -14.17 -27.11 -20.25
N LYS A 629 -13.53 -27.18 -21.41
CA LYS A 629 -13.38 -28.42 -22.21
C LYS A 629 -12.44 -29.45 -21.58
N ILE A 630 -11.68 -29.10 -20.55
CA ILE A 630 -10.82 -30.06 -19.84
C ILE A 630 -11.71 -31.05 -19.08
N GLU A 631 -11.41 -32.33 -19.24
CA GLU A 631 -12.13 -33.43 -18.58
C GLU A 631 -12.18 -33.26 -17.05
N SER A 632 -11.06 -32.85 -16.44
CA SER A 632 -10.99 -32.53 -15.00
C SER A 632 -11.94 -31.41 -14.58
N THR A 633 -12.09 -30.36 -15.39
CA THR A 633 -13.03 -29.26 -15.12
C THR A 633 -14.48 -29.73 -15.26
N THR A 634 -14.76 -30.56 -16.26
CA THR A 634 -16.10 -31.15 -16.48
C THR A 634 -16.49 -32.08 -15.33
N LEU A 635 -15.57 -32.95 -14.90
CA LEU A 635 -15.74 -33.80 -13.72
C LEU A 635 -15.95 -32.98 -12.46
N LEU A 636 -15.21 -31.89 -12.30
CA LEU A 636 -15.33 -31.00 -11.14
C LEU A 636 -16.66 -30.23 -11.14
N MET A 637 -17.18 -29.83 -12.30
CA MET A 637 -18.54 -29.27 -12.42
C MET A 637 -19.63 -30.29 -12.11
N GLN A 638 -19.42 -31.58 -12.39
CA GLN A 638 -20.38 -32.65 -12.10
C GLN A 638 -20.34 -33.14 -10.63
N ASN A 639 -19.18 -33.03 -9.98
CA ASN A 639 -18.91 -33.57 -8.64
C ASN A 639 -18.41 -32.46 -7.71
N HIS A 640 -19.21 -31.41 -7.52
CA HIS A 640 -18.81 -30.17 -6.82
C HIS A 640 -19.31 -30.09 -5.36
N LEU A 641 -19.68 -31.23 -4.76
CA LEU A 641 -20.36 -31.27 -3.46
C LEU A 641 -19.44 -31.68 -2.31
N SER A 642 -19.95 -31.55 -1.09
CA SER A 642 -19.26 -31.94 0.13
C SER A 642 -18.90 -33.43 0.18
N ASN A 643 -19.71 -34.28 -0.45
CA ASN A 643 -19.45 -35.72 -0.56
C ASN A 643 -18.23 -36.05 -1.43
N ASP A 644 -17.85 -35.16 -2.34
CA ASP A 644 -16.79 -35.39 -3.32
C ASP A 644 -15.43 -34.83 -2.86
N PHE A 645 -15.45 -33.75 -2.05
CA PHE A 645 -14.23 -33.10 -1.59
C PHE A 645 -14.16 -32.90 -0.07
N SER A 646 -13.07 -33.40 0.52
CA SER A 646 -12.82 -33.33 1.98
C SER A 646 -12.67 -31.90 2.52
N PHE A 647 -12.30 -30.92 1.68
CA PHE A 647 -12.15 -29.52 2.13
C PHE A 647 -13.48 -28.83 2.47
N PHE A 648 -14.63 -29.44 2.14
CA PHE A 648 -15.95 -28.98 2.59
C PHE A 648 -16.32 -29.42 4.01
N HIS A 649 -15.62 -30.39 4.60
CA HIS A 649 -15.97 -30.97 5.89
C HIS A 649 -15.56 -30.08 7.09
N ASN A 650 -14.54 -29.23 6.92
CA ASN A 650 -14.07 -28.27 7.94
C ASN A 650 -14.49 -26.84 7.58
N SER A 651 -15.70 -26.46 8.01
CA SER A 651 -16.40 -25.24 7.57
C SER A 651 -15.68 -23.92 7.88
N ASP A 652 -14.92 -23.86 8.96
CA ASP A 652 -14.32 -22.60 9.43
C ASP A 652 -12.94 -22.33 8.82
N LYS A 653 -12.13 -23.37 8.56
CA LYS A 653 -10.77 -23.19 8.03
C LYS A 653 -10.71 -22.82 6.55
N HIS A 654 -11.68 -23.27 5.74
CA HIS A 654 -11.62 -23.13 4.27
C HIS A 654 -12.72 -22.24 3.69
N ARG A 655 -13.34 -21.38 4.49
CA ARG A 655 -14.46 -20.53 4.06
C ARG A 655 -14.13 -19.63 2.85
N ALA A 656 -12.95 -18.99 2.85
CA ALA A 656 -12.53 -18.14 1.74
C ALA A 656 -12.28 -18.96 0.46
N SER A 657 -11.65 -20.12 0.59
CA SER A 657 -11.39 -21.05 -0.51
C SER A 657 -12.68 -21.61 -1.13
N ARG A 658 -13.70 -21.93 -0.31
CA ARG A 658 -15.03 -22.37 -0.80
C ARG A 658 -15.77 -21.28 -1.56
N MET A 659 -15.69 -20.04 -1.08
CA MET A 659 -16.25 -18.87 -1.76
C MET A 659 -15.62 -18.71 -3.15
N LEU A 660 -14.28 -18.71 -3.21
CA LEU A 660 -13.53 -18.60 -4.46
C LEU A 660 -13.82 -19.78 -5.41
N TYR A 661 -13.93 -20.99 -4.87
CA TYR A 661 -14.27 -22.19 -5.63
C TYR A 661 -15.60 -22.05 -6.39
N TYR A 662 -16.68 -21.66 -5.72
CA TYR A 662 -17.97 -21.45 -6.39
C TYR A 662 -17.99 -20.21 -7.28
N GLN A 663 -17.19 -19.17 -6.98
CA GLN A 663 -17.03 -18.02 -7.87
C GLN A 663 -16.39 -18.44 -9.22
N VAL A 664 -15.34 -19.26 -9.17
CA VAL A 664 -14.66 -19.76 -10.37
C VAL A 664 -15.56 -20.71 -11.15
N LEU A 665 -16.24 -21.64 -10.47
CA LEU A 665 -17.16 -22.56 -11.13
C LEU A 665 -18.32 -21.85 -11.81
N CYS A 666 -18.88 -20.81 -11.18
CA CYS A 666 -19.92 -20.00 -11.81
C CYS A 666 -19.43 -19.34 -13.11
N LYS A 667 -18.21 -18.79 -13.11
CA LYS A 667 -17.60 -18.19 -14.32
C LYS A 667 -17.39 -19.22 -15.43
N ILE A 668 -17.00 -20.45 -15.09
CA ILE A 668 -16.82 -21.57 -16.04
C ILE A 668 -18.17 -22.06 -16.59
N LEU A 669 -19.17 -22.22 -15.71
CA LEU A 669 -20.52 -22.65 -16.09
C LEU A 669 -21.16 -21.70 -17.09
N PHE A 670 -20.96 -20.39 -16.90
CA PHE A 670 -21.50 -19.35 -17.78
C PHE A 670 -20.57 -18.98 -18.95
N ALA A 671 -19.45 -19.69 -19.15
CA ALA A 671 -18.53 -19.46 -20.27
C ALA A 671 -19.06 -19.93 -21.64
N GLU A 672 -20.18 -20.68 -21.67
CA GLU A 672 -20.87 -21.04 -22.91
C GLU A 672 -22.25 -20.42 -23.00
N ASP A 673 -22.68 -20.17 -24.23
CA ASP A 673 -23.92 -19.45 -24.52
C ASP A 673 -25.16 -20.33 -24.25
N ASN A 674 -25.04 -21.66 -24.33
CA ASN A 674 -26.12 -22.64 -24.14
C ASN A 674 -26.03 -23.41 -22.81
N CYS A 675 -25.80 -22.70 -21.70
CA CYS A 675 -25.61 -23.30 -20.38
C CYS A 675 -26.90 -23.54 -19.56
N GLU A 676 -28.10 -23.36 -20.12
CA GLU A 676 -29.36 -23.38 -19.34
C GLU A 676 -29.66 -24.75 -18.74
N ALA A 677 -29.62 -25.82 -19.55
CA ALA A 677 -29.87 -27.18 -19.06
C ALA A 677 -28.81 -27.60 -18.01
N GLU A 678 -27.55 -27.30 -18.29
CA GLU A 678 -26.43 -27.59 -17.40
C GLU A 678 -26.49 -26.77 -16.11
N PHE A 679 -26.97 -25.53 -16.17
CA PHE A 679 -27.21 -24.73 -14.99
C PHE A 679 -28.21 -25.42 -14.06
N TYR A 680 -29.34 -25.91 -14.59
CA TYR A 680 -30.31 -26.64 -13.76
C TYR A 680 -29.72 -27.95 -13.23
N GLU A 681 -28.95 -28.71 -14.01
CA GLU A 681 -28.24 -29.90 -13.51
C GLU A 681 -27.22 -29.56 -12.41
N PHE A 682 -26.44 -28.51 -12.60
CA PHE A 682 -25.45 -28.03 -11.64
C PHE A 682 -26.12 -27.60 -10.33
N MET A 683 -27.30 -26.99 -10.41
CA MET A 683 -28.03 -26.49 -9.23
C MET A 683 -28.94 -27.54 -8.56
N LYS A 684 -29.15 -28.73 -9.15
CA LYS A 684 -29.97 -29.81 -8.56
C LYS A 684 -29.52 -30.27 -7.18
N PRO A 685 -28.22 -30.54 -6.92
CA PRO A 685 -27.77 -30.97 -5.61
C PRO A 685 -27.60 -29.77 -4.70
N PHE A 686 -28.69 -29.35 -4.04
CA PHE A 686 -28.68 -28.13 -3.24
C PHE A 686 -28.23 -28.39 -1.79
N GLU A 687 -26.96 -28.12 -1.49
CA GLU A 687 -26.48 -27.89 -0.12
C GLU A 687 -26.30 -26.38 0.12
N ALA A 688 -27.21 -25.81 0.92
CA ALA A 688 -27.38 -24.37 1.15
C ALA A 688 -26.26 -23.72 1.98
N ARG A 689 -24.98 -23.82 1.57
CA ARG A 689 -23.89 -23.22 2.37
C ARG A 689 -23.06 -22.15 1.67
N ASP A 690 -22.98 -22.12 0.33
CA ASP A 690 -22.11 -21.13 -0.35
C ASP A 690 -22.75 -20.44 -1.58
N LEU A 691 -24.08 -20.28 -1.59
CA LEU A 691 -24.83 -19.57 -2.64
C LEU A 691 -24.30 -18.16 -2.95
N ARG A 692 -23.74 -17.48 -1.95
CA ARG A 692 -23.11 -16.16 -2.14
C ARG A 692 -21.96 -16.22 -3.14
N GLY A 693 -21.11 -17.24 -3.06
CA GLY A 693 -19.96 -17.39 -3.96
C GLY A 693 -20.40 -17.64 -5.40
N PHE A 694 -21.52 -18.33 -5.59
CA PHE A 694 -22.07 -18.58 -6.91
C PHE A 694 -22.73 -17.33 -7.52
N ILE A 695 -23.48 -16.53 -6.76
CA ILE A 695 -24.21 -15.37 -7.31
C ILE A 695 -23.33 -14.11 -7.47
N GLU A 696 -22.27 -13.98 -6.69
CA GLU A 696 -21.36 -12.82 -6.70
C GLU A 696 -20.70 -12.51 -8.06
N PRO A 697 -20.22 -13.48 -8.87
CA PRO A 697 -19.63 -13.23 -10.18
C PRO A 697 -20.66 -13.02 -11.30
N ILE A 698 -21.96 -13.21 -11.05
CA ILE A 698 -23.02 -13.06 -12.06
C ILE A 698 -23.24 -11.57 -12.35
N GLN A 699 -22.79 -11.12 -13.52
CA GLN A 699 -22.95 -9.73 -13.99
C GLN A 699 -24.04 -9.55 -15.05
N SER A 700 -24.37 -10.59 -15.83
CA SER A 700 -25.33 -10.47 -16.93
C SER A 700 -26.77 -10.66 -16.44
N ARG A 701 -27.70 -9.88 -16.99
CA ARG A 701 -29.16 -10.02 -16.72
C ARG A 701 -29.65 -11.44 -17.04
N ARG A 702 -29.19 -12.03 -18.14
CA ARG A 702 -29.58 -13.38 -18.58
C ARG A 702 -29.25 -14.44 -17.52
N ASN A 703 -28.01 -14.48 -17.07
CA ASN A 703 -27.54 -15.47 -16.10
C ASN A 703 -28.17 -15.24 -14.72
N PHE A 704 -28.42 -13.96 -14.37
CA PHE A 704 -29.15 -13.62 -13.15
C PHE A 704 -30.60 -14.13 -13.20
N ILE A 705 -31.30 -13.99 -14.33
CA ILE A 705 -32.67 -14.50 -14.49
C ILE A 705 -32.72 -16.03 -14.37
N LEU A 706 -31.73 -16.76 -14.91
CA LEU A 706 -31.63 -18.21 -14.71
C LEU A 706 -31.53 -18.57 -13.23
N PHE A 707 -30.65 -17.89 -12.49
CA PHE A 707 -30.53 -18.05 -11.04
C PHE A 707 -31.83 -17.69 -10.32
N PHE A 708 -32.44 -16.56 -10.67
CA PHE A 708 -33.66 -16.07 -10.04
C PHE A 708 -34.84 -17.03 -10.25
N ASN A 709 -35.01 -17.58 -11.45
CA ASN A 709 -36.08 -18.54 -11.77
C ASN A 709 -35.88 -19.89 -11.08
N TRP A 710 -34.65 -20.31 -10.84
CA TRP A 710 -34.35 -21.49 -10.04
C TRP A 710 -34.59 -21.24 -8.54
N PHE A 711 -34.21 -20.06 -8.05
CA PHE A 711 -34.29 -19.71 -6.64
C PHE A 711 -35.71 -19.35 -6.18
N TYR A 712 -36.46 -18.64 -7.02
CA TYR A 712 -37.81 -18.15 -6.75
C TYR A 712 -38.85 -18.94 -7.54
N PRO A 713 -39.95 -19.43 -6.92
CA PRO A 713 -40.40 -19.16 -5.54
C PRO A 713 -39.94 -20.20 -4.50
N ASP A 714 -39.24 -21.26 -4.90
CA ASP A 714 -39.14 -22.47 -4.07
C ASP A 714 -38.17 -22.34 -2.87
N TYR A 715 -37.05 -21.64 -3.04
CA TYR A 715 -36.00 -21.55 -2.01
C TYR A 715 -36.09 -20.28 -1.16
N MET A 716 -36.74 -19.24 -1.67
CA MET A 716 -36.91 -17.96 -0.95
C MET A 716 -37.63 -18.12 0.42
N PRO A 717 -38.74 -18.88 0.54
CA PRO A 717 -39.39 -19.14 1.83
C PRO A 717 -38.51 -19.91 2.82
N ILE A 718 -37.58 -20.75 2.33
CA ILE A 718 -36.62 -21.48 3.18
C ILE A 718 -35.65 -20.48 3.82
N VAL A 719 -35.13 -19.53 3.05
CA VAL A 719 -34.26 -18.46 3.57
C VAL A 719 -34.98 -17.61 4.60
N GLN A 720 -36.24 -17.23 4.35
CA GLN A 720 -37.05 -16.47 5.31
C GLN A 720 -37.23 -17.22 6.63
N ARG A 721 -37.66 -18.49 6.58
CA ARG A 721 -37.84 -19.31 7.78
C ARG A 721 -36.53 -19.56 8.53
N ALA A 722 -35.42 -19.73 7.82
CA ALA A 722 -34.12 -19.91 8.43
C ALA A 722 -33.67 -18.64 9.17
N ILE A 723 -33.86 -17.45 8.58
CA ILE A 723 -33.58 -16.18 9.23
C ILE A 723 -34.52 -15.97 10.44
N GLU A 724 -35.80 -16.29 10.33
CA GLU A 724 -36.75 -16.20 11.45
C GLU A 724 -36.40 -17.13 12.61
N ALA A 725 -35.94 -18.35 12.31
CA ALA A 725 -35.62 -19.37 13.31
C ALA A 725 -34.26 -19.17 13.97
N TRP A 726 -33.27 -18.68 13.23
CA TRP A 726 -31.88 -18.59 13.72
C TRP A 726 -31.45 -17.18 14.07
N SER A 727 -32.23 -16.14 13.78
CA SER A 727 -31.84 -14.80 14.23
C SER A 727 -31.70 -14.76 15.76
N PRO A 728 -30.79 -13.92 16.30
CA PRO A 728 -29.67 -13.25 15.64
C PRO A 728 -28.35 -14.07 15.73
N ASP A 729 -28.41 -15.40 15.72
CA ASP A 729 -27.22 -16.30 15.67
C ASP A 729 -26.26 -15.86 14.56
N PRO A 730 -24.94 -15.82 14.82
CA PRO A 730 -23.93 -15.61 13.80
C PRO A 730 -24.09 -16.38 12.49
N SER A 731 -24.69 -17.58 12.52
CA SER A 731 -25.02 -18.36 11.32
C SER A 731 -25.93 -17.60 10.34
N THR A 732 -26.80 -16.74 10.85
CA THR A 732 -27.73 -15.91 10.08
C THR A 732 -27.01 -14.87 9.21
N TYR A 733 -25.79 -14.46 9.58
CA TYR A 733 -25.01 -13.49 8.77
C TYR A 733 -24.68 -14.02 7.38
N VAL A 734 -24.53 -15.33 7.23
CA VAL A 734 -24.26 -15.93 5.92
C VAL A 734 -25.44 -15.73 4.99
N LEU A 735 -26.67 -15.92 5.51
CA LEU A 735 -27.91 -15.71 4.79
C LEU A 735 -28.13 -14.23 4.45
N LEU A 736 -27.86 -13.33 5.41
CA LEU A 736 -27.95 -11.88 5.17
C LEU A 736 -26.95 -11.39 4.12
N LYS A 737 -25.71 -11.91 4.13
CA LYS A 737 -24.69 -11.56 3.12
C LYS A 737 -25.05 -12.13 1.74
N PHE A 738 -25.61 -13.33 1.68
CA PHE A 738 -26.15 -13.88 0.43
C PHE A 738 -27.30 -13.01 -0.09
N PHE A 739 -28.27 -12.69 0.77
CA PHE A 739 -29.44 -11.92 0.37
C PHE A 739 -29.09 -10.49 -0.04
N SER A 740 -28.16 -9.86 0.68
CA SER A 740 -27.56 -8.58 0.29
C SER A 740 -26.90 -8.63 -1.09
N GLU A 741 -26.28 -9.76 -1.45
CA GLU A 741 -25.69 -9.92 -2.77
C GLU A 741 -26.80 -10.10 -3.82
N LEU A 742 -27.83 -10.91 -3.53
CA LEU A 742 -28.98 -11.16 -4.41
C LEU A 742 -29.70 -9.88 -4.85
N VAL A 743 -29.91 -8.94 -3.93
CA VAL A 743 -30.61 -7.67 -4.20
C VAL A 743 -29.70 -6.55 -4.71
N TYR A 744 -28.40 -6.81 -4.88
CA TYR A 744 -27.45 -5.82 -5.36
C TYR A 744 -27.38 -5.77 -6.90
N ASN A 745 -27.70 -4.61 -7.47
CA ASN A 745 -27.80 -4.39 -8.92
C ASN A 745 -26.44 -4.09 -9.57
N LYS A 746 -25.50 -5.04 -9.49
CA LYS A 746 -24.21 -4.97 -10.18
C LYS A 746 -24.41 -4.95 -11.70
N SER A 747 -23.73 -4.04 -12.40
CA SER A 747 -23.73 -3.97 -13.87
C SER A 747 -25.14 -3.97 -14.51
N GLN A 748 -26.14 -3.39 -13.83
CA GLN A 748 -27.54 -3.36 -14.28
C GLN A 748 -28.20 -4.74 -14.45
N ARG A 749 -27.73 -5.78 -13.74
CA ARG A 749 -28.28 -7.15 -13.83
C ARG A 749 -29.72 -7.29 -13.34
N LEU A 750 -30.16 -6.41 -12.44
CA LEU A 750 -31.52 -6.34 -11.88
C LEU A 750 -32.41 -5.33 -12.61
N ASN A 751 -32.09 -4.96 -13.85
CA ASN A 751 -32.98 -4.14 -14.69
C ASN A 751 -34.14 -5.01 -15.22
N LEU A 752 -35.12 -5.26 -14.34
CA LEU A 752 -36.32 -6.03 -14.63
C LEU A 752 -37.24 -5.22 -15.57
N ASP A 753 -38.00 -5.94 -16.40
CA ASP A 753 -38.98 -5.30 -17.28
C ASP A 753 -39.97 -4.48 -16.44
N VAL A 754 -40.38 -3.28 -16.90
CA VAL A 754 -41.34 -2.40 -16.19
C VAL A 754 -42.68 -3.12 -15.94
N SER A 755 -42.98 -4.14 -16.74
CA SER A 755 -44.14 -5.03 -16.59
C SER A 755 -43.96 -6.19 -15.61
N SER A 756 -42.74 -6.42 -15.10
CA SER A 756 -42.42 -7.57 -14.24
C SER A 756 -42.74 -7.30 -12.76
N PRO A 757 -43.49 -8.18 -12.08
CA PRO A 757 -43.72 -8.07 -10.64
C PRO A 757 -42.50 -8.45 -9.79
N ASN A 758 -41.44 -9.01 -10.40
CA ASN A 758 -40.32 -9.62 -9.68
C ASN A 758 -39.56 -8.62 -8.80
N GLY A 759 -39.46 -7.35 -9.21
CA GLY A 759 -38.79 -6.31 -8.42
C GLY A 759 -39.58 -5.98 -7.14
N VAL A 760 -40.91 -5.98 -7.24
CA VAL A 760 -41.81 -5.75 -6.11
C VAL A 760 -41.74 -6.92 -5.13
N LEU A 761 -41.81 -8.15 -5.64
CA LEU A 761 -41.70 -9.37 -4.84
C LEU A 761 -40.36 -9.45 -4.10
N LEU A 762 -39.26 -9.22 -4.82
CA LEU A 762 -37.91 -9.25 -4.24
C LEU A 762 -37.73 -8.22 -3.13
N PHE A 763 -38.33 -7.03 -3.25
CA PHE A 763 -38.27 -6.03 -2.18
C PHE A 763 -39.21 -6.35 -1.01
N ARG A 764 -40.41 -6.90 -1.23
CA ARG A 764 -41.26 -7.38 -0.13
C ARG A 764 -40.52 -8.41 0.72
N ASP A 765 -39.83 -9.33 0.06
CA ASP A 765 -39.00 -10.32 0.72
C ASP A 765 -37.80 -9.72 1.45
N ALA A 766 -37.16 -8.69 0.86
CA ALA A 766 -36.10 -7.93 1.51
C ALA A 766 -36.59 -7.23 2.77
N SER A 767 -37.76 -6.57 2.70
CA SER A 767 -38.41 -5.94 3.84
C SER A 767 -38.71 -6.96 4.94
N GLN A 768 -39.30 -8.10 4.61
CA GLN A 768 -39.59 -9.15 5.58
C GLN A 768 -38.32 -9.67 6.25
N ILE A 769 -37.23 -9.88 5.50
CA ILE A 769 -35.94 -10.33 6.06
C ILE A 769 -35.37 -9.28 7.02
N ILE A 770 -35.36 -8.00 6.64
CA ILE A 770 -34.89 -6.90 7.49
C ILE A 770 -35.72 -6.86 8.77
N CYS A 771 -37.05 -6.94 8.66
CA CYS A 771 -37.97 -6.91 9.79
C CYS A 771 -37.82 -8.12 10.71
N SER A 772 -37.69 -9.33 10.18
CA SER A 772 -37.53 -10.56 10.96
C SER A 772 -36.20 -10.60 11.71
N TYR A 773 -35.10 -10.23 11.06
CA TYR A 773 -33.80 -10.12 11.72
C TYR A 773 -33.80 -8.95 12.72
N GLY A 774 -34.28 -7.79 12.31
CA GLY A 774 -34.25 -6.55 13.09
C GLY A 774 -35.04 -6.64 14.39
N ARG A 775 -36.23 -7.24 14.40
CA ARG A 775 -37.03 -7.45 15.61
C ARG A 775 -36.25 -8.18 16.71
N GLN A 776 -35.50 -9.21 16.34
CA GLN A 776 -34.72 -10.00 17.29
C GLN A 776 -33.37 -9.36 17.63
N ALA A 777 -32.76 -8.66 16.67
CA ALA A 777 -31.53 -7.91 16.87
C ALA A 777 -31.75 -6.72 17.84
N VAL A 778 -32.89 -6.04 17.75
CA VAL A 778 -33.23 -4.91 18.63
C VAL A 778 -33.40 -5.36 20.09
N ALA A 779 -33.89 -6.58 20.31
CA ALA A 779 -34.09 -7.15 21.64
C ALA A 779 -32.79 -7.54 22.39
N GLN A 780 -31.61 -7.44 21.74
CA GLN A 780 -30.31 -7.76 22.36
C GLN A 780 -29.47 -6.50 22.58
N HIS A 781 -28.88 -6.35 23.78
CA HIS A 781 -27.87 -5.33 24.07
C HIS A 781 -26.63 -5.53 23.21
N VAL A 782 -26.13 -4.44 22.64
CA VAL A 782 -24.95 -4.43 21.75
C VAL A 782 -23.69 -4.53 22.61
N GLY A 783 -22.98 -5.65 22.51
CA GLY A 783 -21.69 -5.85 23.20
C GLY A 783 -20.64 -6.58 22.36
N ASP A 784 -20.88 -6.74 21.06
CA ASP A 784 -20.04 -7.54 20.16
C ASP A 784 -19.94 -6.86 18.78
N GLU A 785 -18.71 -6.59 18.32
CA GLU A 785 -18.37 -5.88 17.07
C GLU A 785 -19.02 -6.49 15.82
N ASN A 786 -19.37 -7.78 15.89
CA ASN A 786 -19.90 -8.53 14.75
C ASN A 786 -21.41 -8.39 14.57
N LYS A 787 -22.10 -7.68 15.47
CA LYS A 787 -23.56 -7.58 15.47
C LYS A 787 -24.03 -6.22 14.90
N LYS A 788 -24.74 -6.32 13.76
CA LYS A 788 -25.71 -5.36 13.15
C LYS A 788 -25.19 -4.45 12.02
N TYR A 789 -25.58 -4.74 10.78
CA TYR A 789 -26.49 -3.93 9.90
C TYR A 789 -26.56 -4.63 8.53
N ALA A 790 -27.76 -4.70 7.95
CA ALA A 790 -28.00 -5.18 6.59
C ALA A 790 -28.28 -3.99 5.65
N ALA A 791 -27.32 -3.08 5.52
CA ALA A 791 -27.47 -1.80 4.80
C ALA A 791 -27.76 -1.92 3.30
N LYS A 792 -27.23 -2.96 2.64
CA LYS A 792 -27.24 -3.08 1.18
C LYS A 792 -28.59 -3.47 0.56
N CYS A 793 -29.58 -3.84 1.37
CA CYS A 793 -30.90 -4.23 0.87
C CYS A 793 -31.80 -3.05 0.47
N LEU A 794 -31.45 -1.82 0.86
CA LEU A 794 -32.27 -0.62 0.66
C LEU A 794 -31.77 0.31 -0.48
N GLY A 795 -30.61 0.01 -1.08
CA GLY A 795 -29.90 0.89 -2.03
C GLY A 795 -29.67 0.30 -3.44
N GLY A 796 -30.49 -0.65 -3.88
CA GLY A 796 -30.19 -1.45 -5.07
C GLY A 796 -30.64 -0.86 -6.41
N LYS A 797 -31.40 0.25 -6.45
CA LYS A 797 -31.95 0.88 -7.67
C LYS A 797 -32.62 -0.10 -8.68
N TYR A 798 -33.12 -1.23 -8.19
CA TYR A 798 -33.78 -2.26 -9.02
C TYR A 798 -35.31 -2.13 -9.03
N ILE A 799 -35.85 -1.22 -8.23
CA ILE A 799 -37.28 -0.89 -8.18
C ILE A 799 -37.45 0.60 -7.83
N ASN A 800 -38.48 1.24 -8.40
CA ASN A 800 -38.93 2.55 -7.96
C ASN A 800 -39.81 2.39 -6.71
N PHE A 801 -39.32 2.88 -5.57
CA PHE A 801 -40.01 2.77 -4.30
C PHE A 801 -41.34 3.53 -4.20
N GLY A 802 -41.54 4.53 -5.07
CA GLY A 802 -42.81 5.26 -5.22
C GLY A 802 -44.01 4.34 -5.49
N VAL A 803 -43.75 3.17 -6.07
CA VAL A 803 -44.75 2.15 -6.39
C VAL A 803 -45.40 1.57 -5.12
N PHE A 804 -44.67 1.45 -4.01
CA PHE A 804 -45.21 0.93 -2.75
C PHE A 804 -46.22 1.89 -2.11
N TRP A 805 -45.93 3.20 -2.07
CA TRP A 805 -46.88 4.19 -1.57
C TRP A 805 -48.10 4.34 -2.49
N LEU A 806 -47.92 4.21 -3.81
CA LEU A 806 -49.03 4.21 -4.77
C LEU A 806 -49.99 3.04 -4.54
N TYR A 807 -49.47 1.84 -4.26
CA TYR A 807 -50.26 0.64 -4.00
C TYR A 807 -50.69 0.45 -2.54
N GLN A 808 -50.36 1.39 -1.65
CA GLN A 808 -50.61 1.28 -0.20
C GLN A 808 -50.01 0.02 0.41
N ASP A 809 -48.81 -0.35 -0.05
CA ASP A 809 -48.05 -1.49 0.44
C ASP A 809 -47.10 -1.05 1.55
N GLU A 810 -47.27 -1.62 2.74
CA GLU A 810 -46.51 -1.27 3.94
C GLU A 810 -45.07 -1.78 3.95
N ALA A 811 -44.66 -2.63 2.98
CA ALA A 811 -43.33 -3.25 2.98
C ALA A 811 -42.18 -2.23 3.07
N ILE A 812 -42.28 -1.08 2.40
CA ILE A 812 -41.25 -0.04 2.49
C ILE A 812 -41.25 0.67 3.85
N ASN A 813 -42.43 0.97 4.37
CA ASN A 813 -42.58 1.64 5.66
C ASN A 813 -42.06 0.74 6.79
N ASP A 814 -42.38 -0.55 6.75
CA ASP A 814 -41.89 -1.55 7.69
C ASP A 814 -40.36 -1.65 7.69
N ALA A 815 -39.75 -1.67 6.49
CA ALA A 815 -38.30 -1.75 6.34
C ALA A 815 -37.59 -0.51 6.89
N PHE A 816 -38.08 0.70 6.59
CA PHE A 816 -37.53 1.95 7.10
C PHE A 816 -37.72 2.08 8.61
N ASN A 817 -38.92 1.77 9.13
CA ASN A 817 -39.18 1.76 10.57
C ASN A 817 -38.23 0.82 11.32
N MET A 818 -38.02 -0.39 10.79
CA MET A 818 -37.06 -1.32 11.39
C MET A 818 -35.62 -0.81 11.30
N MET A 819 -35.22 -0.23 10.16
CA MET A 819 -33.91 0.38 9.99
C MET A 819 -33.66 1.46 11.05
N PHE A 820 -34.62 2.37 11.26
CA PHE A 820 -34.52 3.41 12.27
C PHE A 820 -34.45 2.83 13.69
N GLN A 821 -35.25 1.81 14.01
CA GLN A 821 -35.18 1.14 15.31
C GLN A 821 -33.83 0.46 15.55
N MET A 822 -33.28 -0.20 14.53
CA MET A 822 -31.95 -0.80 14.60
C MET A 822 -30.84 0.26 14.72
N MET A 823 -31.01 1.41 14.07
CA MET A 823 -30.11 2.56 14.16
C MET A 823 -30.08 3.15 15.58
N LEU A 824 -31.26 3.49 16.10
CA LEU A 824 -31.42 4.12 17.41
C LEU A 824 -31.03 3.23 18.58
N ASN A 825 -30.97 1.91 18.40
CA ASN A 825 -30.55 0.96 19.43
C ASN A 825 -29.02 0.84 19.59
N ILE A 826 -28.22 1.56 18.80
CA ILE A 826 -26.76 1.62 18.96
C ILE A 826 -26.39 3.03 19.40
N PRO A 827 -25.80 3.23 20.60
CA PRO A 827 -25.28 4.54 20.99
C PRO A 827 -24.24 5.05 19.99
N LEU A 828 -24.28 6.34 19.64
CA LEU A 828 -23.34 6.93 18.66
C LEU A 828 -21.87 6.70 19.04
N ASN A 829 -21.53 6.84 20.32
CA ASN A 829 -20.17 6.60 20.81
C ASN A 829 -19.71 5.16 20.54
N ASP A 830 -20.58 4.17 20.72
CA ASP A 830 -20.26 2.77 20.44
C ASP A 830 -20.17 2.52 18.93
N MET A 831 -21.07 3.11 18.14
CA MET A 831 -21.06 3.03 16.68
C MET A 831 -19.75 3.56 16.07
N MET A 832 -19.16 4.61 16.66
CA MET A 832 -17.90 5.21 16.21
C MET A 832 -16.65 4.43 16.68
N ASN A 833 -16.78 3.60 17.73
CA ASN A 833 -15.69 2.75 18.22
C ASN A 833 -15.46 1.50 17.37
N PHE A 834 -16.36 1.17 16.45
CA PHE A 834 -16.32 -0.02 15.61
C PHE A 834 -16.11 0.32 14.13
N PRO A 835 -14.86 0.42 13.60
CA PRO A 835 -14.59 1.03 12.29
C PRO A 835 -15.35 0.42 11.11
N LYS A 836 -15.54 -0.91 11.11
CA LYS A 836 -16.31 -1.61 10.05
C LYS A 836 -17.79 -1.25 10.09
N LEU A 837 -18.34 -1.13 11.30
CA LEU A 837 -19.72 -0.72 11.54
C LEU A 837 -19.93 0.73 11.14
N THR A 838 -19.02 1.61 11.54
CA THR A 838 -19.05 3.04 11.21
C THR A 838 -19.07 3.25 9.69
N LYS A 839 -18.18 2.59 8.93
CA LYS A 839 -18.16 2.69 7.46
C LYS A 839 -19.47 2.20 6.82
N ALA A 840 -20.01 1.09 7.31
CA ALA A 840 -21.27 0.55 6.79
C ALA A 840 -22.45 1.48 7.09
N PHE A 841 -22.46 2.12 8.26
CA PHE A 841 -23.45 3.11 8.65
C PHE A 841 -23.41 4.34 7.75
N PHE A 842 -22.25 5.00 7.59
CA PHE A 842 -22.17 6.21 6.77
C PHE A 842 -22.46 5.95 5.29
N TYR A 843 -22.11 4.78 4.77
CA TYR A 843 -22.51 4.36 3.42
C TYR A 843 -24.04 4.23 3.30
N MET A 844 -24.69 3.61 4.29
CA MET A 844 -26.15 3.45 4.32
C MET A 844 -26.86 4.81 4.37
N VAL A 845 -26.40 5.71 5.24
CA VAL A 845 -27.00 7.03 5.42
C VAL A 845 -26.83 7.90 4.18
N ASP A 846 -25.67 7.83 3.51
CA ASP A 846 -25.45 8.51 2.24
C ASP A 846 -26.46 8.04 1.17
N GLU A 847 -26.57 6.72 0.95
CA GLU A 847 -27.51 6.15 -0.02
C GLU A 847 -28.98 6.48 0.33
N PHE A 848 -29.34 6.43 1.62
CA PHE A 848 -30.66 6.81 2.10
C PHE A 848 -30.95 8.29 1.84
N SER A 849 -30.00 9.18 2.13
CA SER A 849 -30.15 10.64 2.00
C SER A 849 -30.29 11.10 0.55
N ASN A 850 -29.72 10.36 -0.41
CA ASN A 850 -29.68 10.73 -1.82
C ASN A 850 -31.05 10.60 -2.51
N GLU A 851 -31.76 9.49 -2.30
CA GLU A 851 -33.01 9.19 -3.03
C GLU A 851 -34.21 8.92 -2.11
N GLN A 852 -34.01 8.31 -0.93
CA GLN A 852 -35.12 7.75 -0.14
C GLN A 852 -35.68 8.72 0.90
N MET A 853 -34.82 9.51 1.53
CA MET A 853 -35.19 10.49 2.55
C MET A 853 -36.17 11.55 2.02
N MET A 854 -36.09 11.87 0.73
CA MET A 854 -37.00 12.81 0.06
C MET A 854 -38.43 12.28 -0.11
N MET A 855 -38.58 10.96 -0.14
CA MET A 855 -39.85 10.31 -0.42
C MET A 855 -40.54 9.74 0.82
N ASP A 856 -39.82 9.57 1.93
CA ASP A 856 -40.39 9.08 3.19
C ASP A 856 -41.24 10.16 3.90
N PRO A 857 -42.56 9.97 4.03
CA PRO A 857 -43.43 10.93 4.71
C PRO A 857 -43.38 10.84 6.25
N ASN A 858 -42.75 9.82 6.85
CA ASN A 858 -42.96 9.43 8.25
C ASN A 858 -41.68 9.21 9.07
N MET A 859 -40.54 9.83 8.70
CA MET A 859 -39.30 9.64 9.45
C MET A 859 -39.44 10.13 10.92
N PRO A 860 -39.08 9.32 11.92
CA PRO A 860 -39.12 9.74 13.33
C PRO A 860 -38.15 10.89 13.62
N ALA A 861 -38.57 11.84 14.47
CA ALA A 861 -37.73 12.98 14.84
C ALA A 861 -36.45 12.55 15.57
N GLU A 862 -36.50 11.51 16.41
CA GLU A 862 -35.29 11.00 17.08
C GLU A 862 -34.29 10.40 16.09
N ALA A 863 -34.77 9.73 15.04
CA ALA A 863 -33.93 9.17 13.99
C ALA A 863 -33.24 10.28 13.19
N PHE A 864 -33.95 11.37 12.90
CA PHE A 864 -33.39 12.53 12.19
C PHE A 864 -32.30 13.23 13.01
N LEU A 865 -32.53 13.44 14.32
CA LEU A 865 -31.52 14.00 15.22
C LEU A 865 -30.28 13.11 15.32
N TYR A 866 -30.48 11.79 15.46
CA TYR A 866 -29.38 10.82 15.48
C TYR A 866 -28.52 10.90 14.21
N LEU A 867 -29.12 11.08 13.03
CA LEU A 867 -28.37 11.25 11.77
C LEU A 867 -27.54 12.53 11.76
N LEU A 868 -28.09 13.64 12.25
CA LEU A 868 -27.37 14.92 12.29
C LEU A 868 -26.19 14.87 13.26
N GLU A 869 -26.39 14.32 14.47
CA GLU A 869 -25.32 14.11 15.45
C GLU A 869 -24.24 13.16 14.90
N ALA A 870 -24.65 12.09 14.20
CA ALA A 870 -23.69 11.21 13.55
C ALA A 870 -22.90 11.95 12.45
N CYS A 871 -23.53 12.80 11.64
CA CYS A 871 -22.84 13.57 10.62
C CYS A 871 -21.88 14.60 11.21
N GLU A 872 -22.22 15.25 12.32
CA GLU A 872 -21.32 16.16 13.05
C GLU A 872 -20.03 15.43 13.44
N ILE A 873 -20.16 14.28 14.12
CA ILE A 873 -19.01 13.45 14.50
C ILE A 873 -18.27 12.91 13.27
N GLY A 874 -19.00 12.56 12.21
CA GLY A 874 -18.45 12.03 10.96
C GLY A 874 -17.59 13.02 10.19
N VAL A 875 -17.95 14.30 10.17
CA VAL A 875 -17.16 15.39 9.56
C VAL A 875 -15.83 15.57 10.30
N GLU A 876 -15.83 15.39 11.62
CA GLU A 876 -14.65 15.46 12.47
C GLU A 876 -13.78 14.19 12.44
N SER A 877 -14.23 13.13 11.74
CA SER A 877 -13.51 11.86 11.65
C SER A 877 -12.17 11.98 10.91
N ASN A 878 -11.17 11.23 11.37
CA ASN A 878 -9.87 11.13 10.71
C ASN A 878 -9.91 10.27 9.43
N ASP A 879 -10.94 9.43 9.26
CA ASP A 879 -11.09 8.57 8.09
C ASP A 879 -11.72 9.36 6.92
N PRO A 880 -11.01 9.55 5.79
CA PRO A 880 -11.52 10.28 4.64
C PRO A 880 -12.82 9.69 4.07
N TYR A 881 -13.02 8.37 4.18
CA TYR A 881 -14.23 7.70 3.73
C TYR A 881 -15.44 8.18 4.53
N ILE A 882 -15.34 8.18 5.87
CA ILE A 882 -16.42 8.62 6.77
C ILE A 882 -16.73 10.09 6.54
N ARG A 883 -15.70 10.94 6.49
CA ARG A 883 -15.85 12.39 6.31
C ARG A 883 -16.51 12.72 4.98
N THR A 884 -16.14 12.03 3.89
CA THR A 884 -16.75 12.25 2.57
C THR A 884 -18.24 11.90 2.59
N HIS A 885 -18.61 10.72 3.07
CA HIS A 885 -20.02 10.29 3.11
C HIS A 885 -20.85 11.17 4.06
N ALA A 886 -20.31 11.58 5.22
CA ALA A 886 -20.98 12.52 6.12
C ALA A 886 -21.23 13.89 5.46
N CYS A 887 -20.26 14.41 4.71
CA CYS A 887 -20.43 15.67 3.97
C CYS A 887 -21.47 15.52 2.84
N THR A 888 -21.48 14.41 2.12
CA THR A 888 -22.48 14.13 1.07
C THR A 888 -23.88 14.02 1.66
N THR A 889 -24.05 13.30 2.77
CA THR A 889 -25.31 13.22 3.50
C THR A 889 -25.81 14.61 3.92
N LEU A 890 -24.95 15.42 4.55
CA LEU A 890 -25.31 16.79 4.94
C LEU A 890 -25.69 17.64 3.75
N ASN A 891 -24.95 17.53 2.64
CA ASN A 891 -25.27 18.23 1.40
C ASN A 891 -26.65 17.83 0.87
N ASN A 892 -27.00 16.54 0.87
CA ASN A 892 -28.30 16.04 0.44
C ASN A 892 -29.44 16.54 1.36
N ILE A 893 -29.21 16.59 2.68
CA ILE A 893 -30.15 17.16 3.66
C ILE A 893 -30.34 18.68 3.45
N LEU A 894 -29.28 19.41 3.14
CA LEU A 894 -29.30 20.88 3.01
C LEU A 894 -29.88 21.36 1.67
N ILE A 895 -29.66 20.62 0.58
CA ILE A 895 -30.18 20.97 -0.75
C ILE A 895 -31.68 20.65 -0.86
N SER A 896 -32.17 19.69 -0.09
CA SER A 896 -33.58 19.31 -0.07
C SER A 896 -34.46 20.27 0.76
N GLY A 897 -34.84 21.40 0.16
CA GLY A 897 -35.68 22.43 0.82
C GLY A 897 -37.01 21.91 1.43
N SER A 898 -37.56 20.79 0.95
CA SER A 898 -38.75 20.15 1.53
C SER A 898 -38.49 19.38 2.83
N CYS A 899 -37.26 18.91 3.09
CA CYS A 899 -36.88 18.25 4.34
C CYS A 899 -36.63 19.26 5.46
N GLN A 900 -36.06 20.44 5.14
CA GLN A 900 -35.80 21.51 6.11
C GLN A 900 -37.09 22.00 6.78
N ASP A 901 -38.12 22.36 6.02
CA ASP A 901 -39.34 22.92 6.61
C ASP A 901 -40.17 21.90 7.43
N ARG A 902 -40.09 20.61 7.06
CA ARG A 902 -40.94 19.57 7.67
C ARG A 902 -40.38 19.03 8.99
N TYR A 903 -39.07 18.78 9.06
CA TYR A 903 -38.44 18.12 10.21
C TYR A 903 -37.83 19.10 11.23
N ILE A 904 -37.38 20.29 10.80
CA ILE A 904 -36.93 21.35 11.72
C ILE A 904 -38.11 21.85 12.58
N HIS A 905 -39.31 21.91 12.01
CA HIS A 905 -40.52 22.34 12.72
C HIS A 905 -41.00 21.30 13.76
N LEU A 906 -40.75 20.00 13.53
CA LEU A 906 -41.02 18.91 14.48
C LEU A 906 -39.98 18.88 15.63
N CYS A 907 -38.69 19.11 15.33
CA CYS A 907 -37.65 19.20 16.35
C CYS A 907 -37.88 20.40 17.30
N TYR A 908 -38.37 21.53 16.77
CA TYR A 908 -38.72 22.71 17.57
C TYR A 908 -39.92 22.49 18.51
N LEU A 909 -40.81 21.54 18.20
CA LEU A 909 -42.00 21.22 19.00
C LEU A 909 -41.72 20.19 20.11
N ASN A 910 -40.73 19.30 19.94
CA ASN A 910 -40.33 18.30 20.96
C ASN A 910 -39.30 18.81 22.00
N VAL A 911 -38.70 20.00 21.78
CA VAL A 911 -37.80 20.66 22.74
C VAL A 911 -38.56 21.60 23.72
N LYS A 912 -39.89 21.70 23.59
CA LYS A 912 -40.79 22.29 24.61
C LYS A 912 -41.60 21.20 25.28
#